data_AF-A0A7M7PMH9-F1
#
_entry.id   AF-A0A7M7PMH9-F1
#
_cell.length_a   1.000
_cell.length_b   1.000
_cell.length_c   1.000
_cell.angle_alpha   90.00
_cell.angle_beta   90.00
_cell.angle_gamma   90.00
#
_symmetry.space_group_name_H-M   'P 1'
#
loop_
_entity.id
_entity.type
_entity.pdbx_description
1 polymer ?
#
loop_
_entity_poly.entity_id
_entity_poly.type
_entity_poly.pdbx_seq_one_letter_code
_entity_poly.pdbx_strand_id
1 'polypeptide(L)'
;MTSKVITEVYGKRLLSNALSEHVGVIRCVKVDASTDWDSLVGSHDWLQSEPLVVKPDQGLKRRGKLGLLKLNTDLTTARKWIAEKMEEDLLVDGVNGRLRQFIIEPFVKHDPSSDEYYVSIYSEMDADVVLFHHQGGVDVGDVGEKALKLRLGLKEELSDVIVKDELLKNIAPQKKSIVASFIVDLVKMYQDLHFTLLEINPLVVLDKVYPLDLAAMLDTKATPVCKDRWGRVEFPPPFGRLPSEEERFISELEIGTPANVKLTVLNRKARIWSAISGGGISLLLGDTAMVHECSHEIGCYAQFSGPLNPTQMYGFTKTVLDLMLAEKHPDGKVLVTGSQAIDVTTLVANKIGPGAGMMNALEEYKDQLIKHKVSLYIRTTVGIVGAENEKLPRTLANLGIPVYVFGGEVPISDVIRYALGKEVIPKNVNHPRIYRNERQTPPRTSKTAINGFTDRENNDIMTLSPDAIFNPRTMAIAIGMFPSAIQNIIGFDFVCSRTQPSIAAIVRPNSKNCEETYSWGQDVISIPVYASLYDAVNNHCDVTVVLNQAIGPAGYTCALHALSTPQIRCILMMVGHINEQQTRELIGLASRKRVLMIGPSSFKHGLQVNVIKPGSFRCNLFGDIGGPLPDLVELKLYRQGSVVYLSRSGGLSTELCVSIARNSDGIYMGIALGGGRYTGSGIMDHIRFLQDNHAVKCFILIGEVGGLEEYEVCEALKKGTITKPVIAFCIGTCTDLYKQEPAYFGHSGGGTDSERESAMVKNQALAQAGAIVPDTFDSMAVKLAEVYDKLALEGKLAPLEEPPVPMIPSNMKPARRPPVLSQ
;
A
#
# COMPACT_ATOMS: atom_id res chain seq x y z
N MET A 1 -3.26 -3.42 2.61
CA MET A 1 -3.77 -3.16 3.98
C MET A 1 -3.50 -4.31 4.93
N THR A 2 -3.31 -3.96 6.20
CA THR A 2 -3.02 -4.84 7.35
C THR A 2 -4.25 -5.04 8.23
N SER A 3 -4.92 -3.94 8.57
CA SER A 3 -6.21 -3.94 9.25
C SER A 3 -7.34 -4.48 8.34
N LYS A 4 -8.20 -5.36 8.87
CA LYS A 4 -9.43 -5.82 8.20
C LYS A 4 -10.64 -5.79 9.14
N VAL A 5 -11.78 -5.39 8.61
CA VAL A 5 -13.09 -5.47 9.30
C VAL A 5 -13.41 -6.93 9.63
N ILE A 6 -13.97 -7.16 10.81
CA ILE A 6 -14.56 -8.43 11.23
C ILE A 6 -16.08 -8.31 11.35
N THR A 7 -16.78 -9.44 11.26
CA THR A 7 -18.22 -9.52 11.52
C THR A 7 -18.53 -9.22 13.00
N GLU A 8 -19.70 -8.65 13.25
CA GLU A 8 -20.17 -8.31 14.59
C GLU A 8 -20.28 -9.55 15.48
N VAL A 9 -20.81 -10.67 14.96
CA VAL A 9 -20.86 -11.96 15.69
C VAL A 9 -19.46 -12.38 16.15
N TYR A 10 -18.47 -12.27 15.26
CA TYR A 10 -17.10 -12.67 15.57
C TYR A 10 -16.46 -11.74 16.61
N GLY A 11 -16.67 -10.42 16.50
CA GLY A 11 -16.21 -9.46 17.49
C GLY A 11 -16.86 -9.67 18.86
N LYS A 12 -18.18 -9.88 18.91
CA LYS A 12 -18.92 -10.17 20.15
C LYS A 12 -18.48 -11.47 20.82
N ARG A 13 -18.09 -12.48 20.04
CA ARG A 13 -17.45 -13.71 20.55
C ARG A 13 -16.09 -13.41 21.20
N LEU A 14 -15.27 -12.51 20.64
CA LEU A 14 -14.01 -12.09 21.29
C LEU A 14 -14.28 -11.31 22.59
N LEU A 15 -15.28 -10.42 22.60
CA LEU A 15 -15.72 -9.72 23.81
C LEU A 15 -16.14 -10.71 24.91
N SER A 16 -17.01 -11.68 24.58
CA SER A 16 -17.50 -12.68 25.54
C SER A 16 -16.42 -13.61 26.09
N ASN A 17 -15.34 -13.83 25.35
CA ASN A 17 -14.24 -14.70 25.78
C ASN A 17 -13.23 -14.00 26.68
N ALA A 18 -13.14 -12.66 26.63
CA ALA A 18 -12.14 -11.87 27.33
C ALA A 18 -12.71 -10.98 28.45
N LEU A 19 -14.01 -10.62 28.39
CA LEU A 19 -14.69 -9.77 29.38
C LEU A 19 -15.80 -10.58 30.07
N SER A 20 -15.69 -10.77 31.39
CA SER A 20 -16.61 -11.65 32.14
C SER A 20 -17.21 -11.02 33.41
N GLU A 21 -16.53 -10.09 34.07
CA GLU A 21 -16.96 -9.56 35.37
C GLU A 21 -18.09 -8.52 35.23
N HIS A 22 -17.87 -7.49 34.41
CA HIS A 22 -18.75 -6.32 34.30
C HIS A 22 -19.76 -6.39 33.14
N VAL A 23 -19.63 -7.39 32.27
CA VAL A 23 -20.42 -7.51 31.03
C VAL A 23 -21.58 -8.48 31.22
N GLY A 24 -22.74 -8.14 30.64
CA GLY A 24 -23.89 -9.04 30.54
C GLY A 24 -23.58 -10.25 29.66
N VAL A 25 -24.37 -11.33 29.76
CA VAL A 25 -24.12 -12.53 28.95
C VAL A 25 -24.37 -12.22 27.47
N ILE A 26 -23.29 -12.08 26.69
CA ILE A 26 -23.35 -11.81 25.25
C ILE A 26 -23.84 -13.07 24.55
N ARG A 27 -25.07 -13.02 24.03
CA ARG A 27 -25.69 -14.10 23.24
C ARG A 27 -26.01 -13.56 21.86
N CYS A 28 -25.40 -14.16 20.83
CA CYS A 28 -25.69 -13.84 19.45
C CYS A 28 -25.49 -15.08 18.58
N VAL A 29 -26.23 -15.16 17.47
CA VAL A 29 -26.05 -16.21 16.46
C VAL A 29 -25.95 -15.61 15.06
N LYS A 30 -25.06 -16.16 14.24
CA LYS A 30 -24.98 -15.89 12.80
C LYS A 30 -26.10 -16.66 12.09
N VAL A 31 -26.77 -15.99 11.15
CA VAL A 31 -27.74 -16.58 10.23
C VAL A 31 -27.39 -16.20 8.79
N ASP A 32 -27.46 -17.16 7.90
CA ASP A 32 -27.31 -17.01 6.45
C ASP A 32 -28.21 -18.02 5.69
N ALA A 33 -28.18 -17.99 4.36
CA ALA A 33 -29.00 -18.86 3.52
C ALA A 33 -28.72 -20.37 3.67
N SER A 34 -27.63 -20.77 4.35
CA SER A 34 -27.28 -22.17 4.63
C SER A 34 -27.65 -22.63 6.04
N THR A 35 -28.31 -21.77 6.83
CA THR A 35 -28.62 -22.04 8.23
C THR A 35 -29.68 -23.12 8.40
N ASP A 36 -29.30 -24.23 9.05
CA ASP A 36 -30.22 -25.21 9.61
C ASP A 36 -30.91 -24.61 10.84
N TRP A 37 -32.16 -24.23 10.65
CA TRP A 37 -33.00 -23.56 11.63
C TRP A 37 -33.42 -24.44 12.82
N ASP A 38 -33.45 -25.76 12.65
CA ASP A 38 -33.88 -26.68 13.71
C ASP A 38 -32.68 -27.01 14.61
N SER A 39 -31.51 -27.26 14.01
CA SER A 39 -30.23 -27.38 14.71
C SER A 39 -29.86 -26.10 15.47
N LEU A 40 -30.05 -24.93 14.85
CA LEU A 40 -29.77 -23.64 15.49
C LEU A 40 -30.63 -23.41 16.74
N VAL A 41 -31.93 -23.72 16.66
CA VAL A 41 -32.87 -23.57 17.79
C VAL A 41 -32.59 -24.60 18.88
N GLY A 42 -32.37 -25.88 18.52
CA GLY A 42 -32.05 -26.94 19.50
C GLY A 42 -30.73 -26.73 20.25
N SER A 43 -29.90 -25.79 19.79
CA SER A 43 -28.66 -25.37 20.46
C SER A 43 -28.79 -24.06 21.27
N HIS A 44 -29.92 -23.34 21.13
CA HIS A 44 -30.09 -21.98 21.66
C HIS A 44 -31.54 -21.69 22.07
N ASP A 45 -32.02 -22.29 23.17
CA ASP A 45 -33.40 -22.19 23.68
C ASP A 45 -33.94 -20.75 23.80
N TRP A 46 -33.06 -19.78 24.10
CA TRP A 46 -33.39 -18.36 24.22
C TRP A 46 -33.95 -17.74 22.93
N LEU A 47 -33.69 -18.35 21.77
CA LEU A 47 -34.31 -17.93 20.50
C LEU A 47 -35.84 -18.09 20.51
N GLN A 48 -36.40 -18.98 21.34
CA GLN A 48 -37.86 -19.19 21.44
C GLN A 48 -38.50 -18.49 22.65
N SER A 49 -37.74 -18.28 23.73
CA SER A 49 -38.28 -17.80 25.01
C SER A 49 -38.12 -16.29 25.27
N GLU A 50 -37.27 -15.59 24.50
CA GLU A 50 -36.97 -14.17 24.70
C GLU A 50 -37.32 -13.32 23.46
N PRO A 51 -37.70 -12.04 23.62
CA PRO A 51 -37.81 -11.13 22.49
C PRO A 51 -36.43 -10.87 21.87
N LEU A 52 -36.39 -10.70 20.55
CA LEU A 52 -35.16 -10.69 19.76
C LEU A 52 -34.91 -9.34 19.07
N VAL A 53 -33.66 -9.14 18.67
CA VAL A 53 -33.18 -8.16 17.70
C VAL A 53 -32.61 -8.90 16.51
N VAL A 54 -32.88 -8.40 15.30
CA VAL A 54 -32.29 -8.91 14.05
C VAL A 54 -31.72 -7.74 13.25
N LYS A 55 -30.51 -7.92 12.72
CA LYS A 55 -29.85 -6.94 11.85
C LYS A 55 -28.84 -7.63 10.91
N PRO A 56 -28.49 -7.05 9.75
CA PRO A 56 -27.45 -7.60 8.89
C PRO A 56 -26.06 -7.49 9.51
N ASP A 57 -25.19 -8.45 9.22
CA ASP A 57 -23.81 -8.52 9.70
C ASP A 57 -22.83 -8.68 8.52
N GLN A 58 -22.64 -7.59 7.79
CA GLN A 58 -21.78 -7.48 6.59
C GLN A 58 -20.99 -6.15 6.56
N GLY A 59 -20.57 -5.65 7.71
CA GLY A 59 -19.83 -4.38 7.81
C GLY A 59 -20.62 -3.11 7.47
N LEU A 60 -21.94 -3.21 7.32
CA LEU A 60 -22.83 -2.07 7.06
C LEU A 60 -22.91 -1.15 8.28
N LYS A 61 -22.54 0.13 8.10
CA LYS A 61 -22.74 1.18 9.10
C LYS A 61 -24.18 1.73 9.06
N ARG A 62 -24.59 2.44 10.11
CA ARG A 62 -25.87 3.20 10.18
C ARG A 62 -27.14 2.37 9.88
N ARG A 63 -27.12 1.06 10.17
CA ARG A 63 -28.20 0.08 9.90
C ARG A 63 -29.61 0.56 10.28
N GLY A 64 -29.76 1.27 11.41
CA GLY A 64 -31.04 1.84 11.83
C GLY A 64 -31.61 2.88 10.84
N LYS A 65 -30.77 3.78 10.31
CA LYS A 65 -31.19 4.80 9.33
C LYS A 65 -31.50 4.21 7.96
N LEU A 66 -30.99 3.02 7.67
CA LEU A 66 -31.28 2.24 6.46
C LEU A 66 -32.53 1.35 6.60
N GLY A 67 -33.22 1.35 7.75
CA GLY A 67 -34.35 0.44 8.00
C GLY A 67 -33.96 -1.03 8.16
N LEU A 68 -32.68 -1.30 8.46
CA LEU A 68 -32.08 -2.64 8.57
C LEU A 68 -31.93 -3.11 10.02
N LEU A 69 -32.82 -2.63 10.91
CA LEU A 69 -32.95 -3.11 12.30
C LEU A 69 -34.38 -3.58 12.54
N LYS A 70 -34.57 -4.82 12.97
CA LYS A 70 -35.84 -5.34 13.48
C LYS A 70 -35.69 -5.56 14.99
N LEU A 71 -36.31 -4.68 15.78
CA LEU A 71 -36.25 -4.69 17.25
C LEU A 71 -37.49 -5.36 17.86
N ASN A 72 -37.34 -5.94 19.05
CA ASN A 72 -38.40 -6.51 19.87
C ASN A 72 -39.35 -7.44 19.08
N THR A 73 -38.78 -8.50 18.50
CA THR A 73 -39.48 -9.43 17.60
C THR A 73 -39.41 -10.87 18.11
N ASP A 74 -40.38 -11.72 17.75
CA ASP A 74 -40.25 -13.18 17.93
C ASP A 74 -39.44 -13.84 16.80
N LEU A 75 -39.06 -15.11 17.00
CA LEU A 75 -38.28 -15.90 16.03
C LEU A 75 -39.01 -16.13 14.70
N THR A 76 -40.33 -16.29 14.70
CA THR A 76 -41.13 -16.52 13.49
C THR A 76 -41.07 -15.30 12.58
N THR A 77 -41.25 -14.12 13.18
CA THR A 77 -41.18 -12.82 12.52
C THR A 77 -39.74 -12.48 12.13
N ALA A 78 -38.75 -12.85 12.95
CA ALA A 78 -37.33 -12.74 12.62
C ALA A 78 -36.96 -13.55 11.37
N ARG A 79 -37.32 -14.85 11.32
CA ARG A 79 -37.11 -15.74 10.17
C ARG A 79 -37.71 -15.16 8.89
N LYS A 80 -38.97 -14.70 8.96
CA LYS A 80 -39.66 -14.08 7.83
C LYS A 80 -38.96 -12.81 7.35
N TRP A 81 -38.61 -11.90 8.27
CA TRP A 81 -37.93 -10.64 7.93
C TRP A 81 -36.55 -10.88 7.30
N ILE A 82 -35.79 -11.87 7.79
CA ILE A 82 -34.50 -12.26 7.19
C ILE A 82 -34.70 -12.75 5.75
N ALA A 83 -35.67 -13.63 5.51
CA ALA A 83 -35.95 -14.14 4.17
C ALA A 83 -36.37 -13.03 3.20
N GLU A 84 -37.22 -12.09 3.64
CA GLU A 84 -37.59 -10.90 2.86
C GLU A 84 -36.35 -10.03 2.55
N LYS A 85 -35.50 -9.76 3.55
CA LYS A 85 -34.29 -8.94 3.39
C LYS A 85 -33.16 -9.59 2.59
N MET A 86 -33.15 -10.92 2.43
CA MET A 86 -32.18 -11.61 1.55
C MET A 86 -32.50 -11.43 0.06
N GLU A 87 -33.78 -11.22 -0.29
CA GLU A 87 -34.22 -11.03 -1.68
C GLU A 87 -34.21 -9.56 -2.13
N GLU A 88 -34.17 -8.61 -1.20
CA GLU A 88 -34.05 -7.18 -1.49
C GLU A 88 -32.66 -6.80 -2.03
N ASP A 89 -32.64 -6.16 -3.21
CA ASP A 89 -31.48 -5.41 -3.69
C ASP A 89 -31.46 -4.02 -3.04
N LEU A 90 -30.36 -3.70 -2.34
CA LEU A 90 -30.17 -2.46 -1.58
C LEU A 90 -29.05 -1.62 -2.16
N LEU A 91 -29.32 -0.33 -2.33
CA LEU A 91 -28.32 0.69 -2.67
C LEU A 91 -27.80 1.36 -1.38
N VAL A 92 -26.53 1.14 -1.05
CA VAL A 92 -25.86 1.77 0.10
C VAL A 92 -24.60 2.49 -0.40
N ASP A 93 -24.47 3.78 -0.10
CA ASP A 93 -23.32 4.62 -0.47
C ASP A 93 -22.90 4.54 -1.95
N GLY A 94 -23.90 4.38 -2.84
CA GLY A 94 -23.70 4.25 -4.29
C GLY A 94 -23.42 2.82 -4.79
N VAL A 95 -23.39 1.83 -3.89
CA VAL A 95 -23.13 0.42 -4.18
C VAL A 95 -24.42 -0.40 -4.04
N ASN A 96 -24.82 -1.10 -5.10
CA ASN A 96 -25.92 -2.07 -5.05
C ASN A 96 -25.44 -3.42 -4.52
N GLY A 97 -26.19 -4.04 -3.61
CA GLY A 97 -25.90 -5.37 -3.08
C GLY A 97 -27.10 -6.03 -2.40
N ARG A 98 -26.98 -7.34 -2.15
CA ARG A 98 -27.96 -8.12 -1.37
C ARG A 98 -27.42 -8.49 0.00
N LEU A 99 -28.32 -8.59 0.96
CA LEU A 99 -28.02 -9.12 2.28
C LEU A 99 -27.97 -10.64 2.23
N ARG A 100 -27.00 -11.22 2.93
CA ARG A 100 -26.67 -12.65 2.93
C ARG A 100 -26.34 -13.18 4.32
N GLN A 101 -25.92 -12.30 5.23
CA GLN A 101 -25.57 -12.66 6.60
C GLN A 101 -26.23 -11.69 7.59
N PHE A 102 -26.80 -12.25 8.65
CA PHE A 102 -27.51 -11.57 9.71
C PHE A 102 -27.00 -12.04 11.07
N ILE A 103 -27.25 -11.22 12.07
CA ILE A 103 -27.06 -11.53 13.49
C ILE A 103 -28.42 -11.46 14.18
N ILE A 104 -28.72 -12.47 15.01
CA ILE A 104 -29.87 -12.49 15.93
C ILE A 104 -29.33 -12.45 17.36
N GLU A 105 -29.93 -11.59 18.19
CA GLU A 105 -29.54 -11.33 19.59
C GLU A 105 -30.79 -11.15 20.48
N PRO A 106 -30.72 -11.35 21.80
CA PRO A 106 -31.79 -10.95 22.70
C PRO A 106 -32.03 -9.43 22.69
N PHE A 107 -33.29 -9.02 22.77
CA PHE A 107 -33.67 -7.61 22.94
C PHE A 107 -33.46 -7.17 24.39
N VAL A 108 -32.45 -6.33 24.62
CA VAL A 108 -32.23 -5.69 25.93
C VAL A 108 -33.18 -4.50 26.07
N LYS A 109 -34.13 -4.57 27.00
CA LYS A 109 -35.02 -3.44 27.32
C LYS A 109 -34.29 -2.42 28.21
N HIS A 110 -34.22 -1.17 27.77
CA HIS A 110 -33.52 -0.06 28.42
C HIS A 110 -34.15 1.29 28.03
N ASP A 111 -33.74 2.40 28.66
CA ASP A 111 -34.11 3.77 28.27
C ASP A 111 -32.99 4.41 27.43
N PRO A 112 -33.21 4.71 26.13
CA PRO A 112 -32.18 5.30 25.28
C PRO A 112 -31.62 6.64 25.78
N SER A 113 -32.38 7.40 26.58
CA SER A 113 -31.97 8.72 27.06
C SER A 113 -31.02 8.67 28.26
N SER A 114 -31.03 7.57 29.03
CA SER A 114 -30.23 7.43 30.26
C SER A 114 -29.29 6.22 30.29
N ASP A 115 -29.48 5.25 29.38
CA ASP A 115 -28.79 3.97 29.42
C ASP A 115 -27.87 3.73 28.23
N GLU A 116 -28.04 4.43 27.10
CA GLU A 116 -27.16 4.33 25.93
C GLU A 116 -25.94 5.27 26.02
N TYR A 117 -24.76 4.70 25.80
CA TYR A 117 -23.46 5.37 25.77
C TYR A 117 -22.71 5.06 24.47
N TYR A 118 -21.65 5.82 24.21
CA TYR A 118 -20.72 5.58 23.11
C TYR A 118 -19.32 5.30 23.65
N VAL A 119 -18.65 4.28 23.13
CA VAL A 119 -17.21 4.08 23.31
C VAL A 119 -16.57 3.66 21.99
N SER A 120 -15.40 4.22 21.69
CA SER A 120 -14.60 3.83 20.52
C SER A 120 -13.11 3.88 20.85
N ILE A 121 -12.36 2.90 20.35
CA ILE A 121 -10.92 2.78 20.50
C ILE A 121 -10.31 2.66 19.11
N TYR A 122 -9.33 3.50 18.78
CA TYR A 122 -8.61 3.41 17.51
C TYR A 122 -7.14 3.79 17.67
N SER A 123 -6.29 3.23 16.84
CA SER A 123 -4.84 3.48 16.92
C SER A 123 -4.42 4.71 16.13
N GLU A 124 -3.66 5.60 16.78
CA GLU A 124 -2.80 6.63 16.16
C GLU A 124 -1.34 6.12 16.15
N MET A 125 -0.41 6.88 15.57
CA MET A 125 1.01 6.47 15.43
C MET A 125 1.73 6.35 16.78
N ASP A 126 1.44 7.26 17.71
CA ASP A 126 2.09 7.46 19.00
C ASP A 126 1.20 7.09 20.20
N ALA A 127 -0.06 6.74 19.96
CA ALA A 127 -1.06 6.46 20.99
C ALA A 127 -2.13 5.48 20.51
N ASP A 128 -2.82 4.83 21.44
CA ASP A 128 -4.19 4.35 21.24
C ASP A 128 -5.15 5.41 21.80
N VAL A 129 -6.19 5.73 21.04
CA VAL A 129 -7.15 6.78 21.40
C VAL A 129 -8.45 6.15 21.87
N VAL A 130 -8.90 6.55 23.04
CA VAL A 130 -10.19 6.17 23.61
C VAL A 130 -11.13 7.37 23.53
N LEU A 131 -12.27 7.18 22.88
CA LEU A 131 -13.38 8.13 22.82
C LEU A 131 -14.52 7.62 23.70
N PHE A 132 -15.15 8.52 24.45
CA PHE A 132 -16.38 8.24 25.20
C PHE A 132 -17.41 9.37 25.07
N HIS A 133 -18.68 9.03 24.86
CA HIS A 133 -19.78 9.99 24.98
C HIS A 133 -20.86 9.47 25.92
N HIS A 134 -21.33 10.35 26.79
CA HIS A 134 -22.41 10.13 27.77
C HIS A 134 -23.82 9.95 27.14
N GLN A 135 -23.90 9.91 25.81
CA GLN A 135 -25.11 9.75 25.00
C GLN A 135 -24.69 8.91 23.79
N GLY A 136 -25.22 7.71 23.67
CA GLY A 136 -25.04 6.81 22.53
C GLY A 136 -26.29 6.78 21.63
N GLY A 137 -26.27 5.86 20.66
CA GLY A 137 -27.43 5.55 19.84
C GLY A 137 -27.40 6.13 18.42
N VAL A 138 -28.54 6.00 17.74
CA VAL A 138 -28.69 6.32 16.31
C VAL A 138 -28.82 7.83 16.04
N ASP A 139 -29.32 8.58 17.02
CA ASP A 139 -29.79 9.97 16.84
C ASP A 139 -28.83 11.04 17.34
N VAL A 140 -27.67 10.67 17.91
CA VAL A 140 -26.67 11.61 18.46
C VAL A 140 -25.95 12.43 17.37
N GLY A 141 -26.02 12.02 16.11
CA GLY A 141 -25.32 12.65 14.98
C GLY A 141 -23.91 12.08 14.82
N ASP A 142 -22.91 12.93 14.55
CA ASP A 142 -21.53 12.53 14.71
C ASP A 142 -21.16 12.55 16.19
N VAL A 143 -21.21 11.36 16.80
CA VAL A 143 -20.86 11.17 18.22
C VAL A 143 -19.35 11.18 18.45
N GLY A 144 -18.55 10.92 17.41
CA GLY A 144 -17.09 10.91 17.47
C GLY A 144 -16.52 12.32 17.67
N GLU A 145 -17.03 13.31 16.94
CA GLU A 145 -16.63 14.72 17.12
C GLU A 145 -17.01 15.30 18.50
N LYS A 146 -18.10 14.81 19.09
CA LYS A 146 -18.61 15.28 20.39
C LYS A 146 -18.00 14.54 21.59
N ALA A 147 -17.35 13.40 21.36
CA ALA A 147 -16.84 12.54 22.41
C ALA A 147 -15.68 13.17 23.18
N LEU A 148 -15.58 12.85 24.47
CA LEU A 148 -14.38 13.11 25.25
C LEU A 148 -13.27 12.17 24.75
N LYS A 149 -12.09 12.73 24.46
CA LYS A 149 -10.94 12.03 23.89
C LYS A 149 -9.81 11.91 24.91
N LEU A 150 -9.38 10.67 25.15
CA LEU A 150 -8.18 10.32 25.90
C LEU A 150 -7.16 9.68 24.95
N ARG A 151 -5.91 10.15 24.97
CA ARG A 151 -4.80 9.55 24.20
C ARG A 151 -3.91 8.79 25.18
N LEU A 152 -3.81 7.47 25.02
CA LEU A 152 -2.98 6.58 25.82
C LEU A 152 -1.68 6.30 25.07
N GLY A 153 -0.53 6.67 25.62
CA GLY A 153 0.77 6.51 24.97
C GLY A 153 1.16 5.05 24.73
N LEU A 154 2.08 4.79 23.79
CA LEU A 154 2.61 3.45 23.56
C LEU A 154 3.25 2.87 24.85
N LYS A 155 2.68 1.77 25.36
CA LYS A 155 3.02 1.09 26.64
C LYS A 155 2.56 1.81 27.92
N GLU A 156 1.70 2.81 27.82
CA GLU A 156 1.02 3.36 28.98
C GLU A 156 -0.15 2.44 29.38
N GLU A 157 -0.30 2.16 30.68
CA GLU A 157 -1.40 1.36 31.20
C GLU A 157 -2.57 2.28 31.60
N LEU A 158 -3.77 1.97 31.13
CA LEU A 158 -4.96 2.72 31.48
C LEU A 158 -5.45 2.33 32.88
N SER A 159 -5.75 3.31 33.73
CA SER A 159 -6.29 3.08 35.07
C SER A 159 -7.71 3.62 35.23
N ASP A 160 -8.46 2.96 36.12
CA ASP A 160 -9.82 3.34 36.53
C ASP A 160 -9.95 4.81 36.90
N VAL A 161 -8.94 5.39 37.56
CA VAL A 161 -8.92 6.79 38.01
C VAL A 161 -8.87 7.73 36.80
N ILE A 162 -7.96 7.49 35.86
CA ILE A 162 -7.82 8.30 34.64
C ILE A 162 -9.11 8.25 33.81
N VAL A 163 -9.73 7.07 33.66
CA VAL A 163 -11.01 6.94 32.95
C VAL A 163 -12.13 7.71 33.67
N LYS A 164 -12.20 7.60 35.01
CA LYS A 164 -13.17 8.32 35.84
C LYS A 164 -13.02 9.83 35.69
N ASP A 165 -11.80 10.33 35.68
CA ASP A 165 -11.54 11.76 35.70
C ASP A 165 -11.61 12.39 34.31
N GLU A 166 -11.12 11.73 33.25
CA GLU A 166 -11.06 12.32 31.90
C GLU A 166 -12.27 12.02 31.02
N LEU A 167 -12.74 10.76 30.98
CA LEU A 167 -13.79 10.31 30.05
C LEU A 167 -15.18 10.34 30.69
N LEU A 168 -15.29 10.03 31.98
CA LEU A 168 -16.56 9.84 32.67
C LEU A 168 -17.02 11.07 33.47
N LYS A 169 -16.79 12.27 32.91
CA LYS A 169 -17.19 13.56 33.51
C LYS A 169 -18.73 13.73 33.58
N ASN A 170 -19.43 13.23 32.57
CA ASN A 170 -20.87 13.49 32.36
C ASN A 170 -21.78 12.25 32.57
N ILE A 171 -21.28 11.20 33.24
CA ILE A 171 -22.07 9.99 33.54
C ILE A 171 -22.68 10.04 34.94
N ALA A 172 -23.84 9.39 35.13
CA ALA A 172 -24.46 9.23 36.43
C ALA A 172 -23.49 8.55 37.44
N PRO A 173 -23.31 9.07 38.67
CA PRO A 173 -22.31 8.57 39.63
C PRO A 173 -22.38 7.07 39.89
N GLN A 174 -23.59 6.50 39.97
CA GLN A 174 -23.81 5.07 40.21
C GLN A 174 -23.32 4.16 39.07
N LYS A 175 -23.30 4.64 37.81
CA LYS A 175 -22.77 3.90 36.65
C LYS A 175 -21.27 4.12 36.44
N LYS A 176 -20.67 5.13 37.10
CA LYS A 176 -19.31 5.59 36.83
C LYS A 176 -18.23 4.54 37.10
N SER A 177 -18.38 3.67 38.11
CA SER A 177 -17.35 2.65 38.38
C SER A 177 -17.41 1.47 37.42
N ILE A 178 -18.60 0.92 37.14
CA ILE A 178 -18.72 -0.24 36.24
C ILE A 178 -18.30 0.11 34.79
N VAL A 179 -18.59 1.33 34.33
CA VAL A 179 -18.14 1.80 33.02
C VAL A 179 -16.63 2.04 32.98
N ALA A 180 -16.02 2.52 34.07
CA ALA A 180 -14.57 2.72 34.13
C ALA A 180 -13.81 1.39 33.99
N SER A 181 -14.16 0.41 34.81
CA SER A 181 -13.50 -0.90 34.80
C SER A 181 -13.74 -1.65 33.48
N PHE A 182 -14.95 -1.55 32.91
CA PHE A 182 -15.22 -2.03 31.55
C PHE A 182 -14.33 -1.38 30.48
N ILE A 183 -14.12 -0.05 30.52
CA ILE A 183 -13.25 0.63 29.54
C ILE A 183 -11.78 0.20 29.72
N VAL A 184 -11.31 0.01 30.96
CA VAL A 184 -9.94 -0.50 31.22
C VAL A 184 -9.75 -1.90 30.64
N ASP A 185 -10.67 -2.83 30.90
CA ASP A 185 -10.61 -4.19 30.36
C ASP A 185 -10.76 -4.21 28.83
N LEU A 186 -11.62 -3.35 28.27
CA LEU A 186 -11.83 -3.22 26.83
C LEU A 186 -10.57 -2.71 26.12
N VAL A 187 -9.86 -1.74 26.69
CA VAL A 187 -8.58 -1.23 26.16
C VAL A 187 -7.48 -2.28 26.26
N LYS A 188 -7.42 -3.00 27.39
CA LYS A 188 -6.49 -4.13 27.54
C LYS A 188 -6.74 -5.20 26.48
N MET A 189 -7.99 -5.60 26.27
CA MET A 189 -8.36 -6.58 25.24
C MET A 189 -8.09 -6.06 23.82
N TYR A 190 -8.37 -4.78 23.55
CA TYR A 190 -8.06 -4.12 22.27
C TYR A 190 -6.58 -4.29 21.91
N GLN A 191 -5.69 -4.01 22.87
CA GLN A 191 -4.24 -4.16 22.71
C GLN A 191 -3.83 -5.64 22.61
N ASP A 192 -4.26 -6.46 23.57
CA ASP A 192 -3.90 -7.88 23.65
C ASP A 192 -4.31 -8.66 22.39
N LEU A 193 -5.48 -8.39 21.83
CA LEU A 193 -6.02 -9.06 20.64
C LEU A 193 -5.70 -8.32 19.33
N HIS A 194 -4.84 -7.29 19.35
CA HIS A 194 -4.39 -6.53 18.18
C HIS A 194 -5.54 -5.99 17.31
N PHE A 195 -6.53 -5.37 17.97
CA PHE A 195 -7.48 -4.52 17.29
C PHE A 195 -6.80 -3.23 16.80
N THR A 196 -7.38 -2.64 15.75
CA THR A 196 -6.92 -1.36 15.16
C THR A 196 -8.05 -0.33 15.03
N LEU A 197 -9.29 -0.79 15.23
CA LEU A 197 -10.52 -0.03 15.48
C LEU A 197 -11.46 -0.95 16.27
N LEU A 198 -12.12 -0.42 17.30
CA LEU A 198 -13.19 -1.09 18.05
C LEU A 198 -14.19 -0.02 18.50
N GLU A 199 -15.40 -0.02 17.95
CA GLU A 199 -16.47 0.93 18.24
C GLU A 199 -17.73 0.18 18.73
N ILE A 200 -18.31 0.64 19.85
CA ILE A 200 -19.55 0.12 20.41
C ILE A 200 -20.57 1.25 20.49
N ASN A 201 -21.64 1.16 19.70
CA ASN A 201 -22.68 2.20 19.64
C ASN A 201 -24.10 1.64 19.30
N PRO A 202 -25.01 1.47 20.28
CA PRO A 202 -24.88 1.89 21.67
C PRO A 202 -24.20 0.85 22.58
N LEU A 203 -23.51 1.36 23.59
CA LEU A 203 -23.10 0.66 24.80
C LEU A 203 -24.19 0.87 25.85
N VAL A 204 -24.98 -0.15 26.20
CA VAL A 204 -26.04 -0.02 27.21
C VAL A 204 -25.53 -0.38 28.60
N VAL A 205 -25.86 0.41 29.61
CA VAL A 205 -25.41 0.17 31.01
C VAL A 205 -26.61 0.18 31.96
N LEU A 206 -26.88 -0.99 32.55
CA LEU A 206 -27.94 -1.25 33.52
C LEU A 206 -27.32 -1.70 34.86
N ASP A 207 -27.58 -2.93 35.29
CA ASP A 207 -26.83 -3.66 36.32
C ASP A 207 -25.45 -4.11 35.82
N LYS A 208 -25.37 -4.40 34.52
CA LYS A 208 -24.16 -4.76 33.77
C LYS A 208 -24.04 -3.93 32.49
N VAL A 209 -22.90 -4.10 31.81
CA VAL A 209 -22.63 -3.51 30.49
C VAL A 209 -23.09 -4.45 29.38
N TYR A 210 -23.84 -3.93 28.41
CA TYR A 210 -24.42 -4.65 27.28
C TYR A 210 -24.00 -3.96 25.96
N PRO A 211 -22.99 -4.49 25.24
CA PRO A 211 -22.56 -3.93 23.96
C PRO A 211 -23.56 -4.31 22.85
N LEU A 212 -24.49 -3.41 22.51
CA LEU A 212 -25.60 -3.75 21.59
C LEU A 212 -25.21 -3.69 20.12
N ASP A 213 -24.24 -2.85 19.74
CA ASP A 213 -23.64 -2.81 18.41
C ASP A 213 -22.12 -2.89 18.53
N LEU A 214 -21.44 -3.55 17.60
CA LEU A 214 -19.97 -3.59 17.56
C LEU A 214 -19.48 -3.51 16.10
N ALA A 215 -18.66 -2.50 15.81
CA ALA A 215 -17.88 -2.38 14.58
C ALA A 215 -16.39 -2.45 14.92
N ALA A 216 -15.65 -3.37 14.30
CA ALA A 216 -14.25 -3.60 14.68
C ALA A 216 -13.36 -4.05 13.53
N MET A 217 -12.06 -3.79 13.68
CA MET A 217 -10.99 -4.18 12.75
C MET A 217 -9.82 -4.81 13.51
N LEU A 218 -9.23 -5.85 12.93
CA LEU A 218 -8.05 -6.56 13.45
C LEU A 218 -6.86 -6.37 12.51
N ASP A 219 -5.64 -6.24 13.07
CA ASP A 219 -4.41 -6.32 12.26
C ASP A 219 -4.11 -7.77 11.87
N THR A 220 -4.39 -8.12 10.62
CA THR A 220 -4.14 -9.47 10.06
C THR A 220 -2.69 -9.95 10.20
N LYS A 221 -1.70 -9.05 10.34
CA LYS A 221 -0.30 -9.45 10.61
C LYS A 221 -0.10 -9.99 12.03
N ALA A 222 -1.01 -9.73 12.97
CA ALA A 222 -0.98 -10.32 14.30
C ALA A 222 -1.48 -11.78 14.35
N THR A 223 -2.02 -12.33 13.24
CA THR A 223 -2.47 -13.73 13.19
C THR A 223 -1.47 -14.75 13.78
N PRO A 224 -0.14 -14.68 13.55
CA PRO A 224 0.80 -15.62 14.16
C PRO A 224 0.89 -15.55 15.69
N VAL A 225 0.64 -14.38 16.30
CA VAL A 225 0.69 -14.17 17.77
C VAL A 225 -0.70 -14.23 18.44
N CYS A 226 -1.76 -14.15 17.65
CA CYS A 226 -3.15 -14.22 18.10
C CYS A 226 -3.86 -15.54 17.76
N LYS A 227 -3.22 -16.45 17.01
CA LYS A 227 -3.82 -17.68 16.45
C LYS A 227 -4.72 -18.42 17.44
N ASP A 228 -4.25 -18.66 18.66
CA ASP A 228 -4.97 -19.48 19.65
C ASP A 228 -6.13 -18.71 20.32
N ARG A 229 -6.05 -17.38 20.38
CA ARG A 229 -7.08 -16.49 20.96
C ARG A 229 -8.15 -16.09 19.94
N TRP A 230 -7.78 -15.97 18.67
CA TRP A 230 -8.68 -15.71 17.55
C TRP A 230 -9.32 -17.00 17.00
N GLY A 231 -8.60 -18.11 16.99
CA GLY A 231 -9.02 -19.33 16.30
C GLY A 231 -9.19 -19.09 14.79
N ARG A 232 -10.25 -19.65 14.20
CA ARG A 232 -10.62 -19.37 12.81
C ARG A 232 -11.32 -18.01 12.72
N VAL A 233 -10.67 -17.07 12.03
CA VAL A 233 -11.22 -15.74 11.67
C VAL A 233 -11.82 -15.79 10.27
N GLU A 234 -12.99 -15.18 10.10
CA GLU A 234 -13.56 -14.89 8.78
C GLU A 234 -13.66 -13.38 8.60
N PHE A 235 -12.98 -12.86 7.58
CA PHE A 235 -13.05 -11.45 7.20
C PHE A 235 -14.12 -11.33 6.10
N PRO A 236 -15.26 -10.67 6.34
CA PRO A 236 -16.32 -10.57 5.35
C PRO A 236 -15.85 -9.74 4.14
N PRO A 237 -16.33 -10.06 2.92
CA PRO A 237 -16.16 -9.15 1.79
C PRO A 237 -16.97 -7.86 2.06
N PRO A 238 -16.60 -6.74 1.42
CA PRO A 238 -17.40 -5.51 1.50
C PRO A 238 -18.83 -5.72 1.01
N PHE A 239 -19.75 -4.90 1.51
CA PHE A 239 -21.11 -4.88 0.98
C PHE A 239 -21.12 -4.55 -0.52
N GLY A 240 -22.08 -5.12 -1.26
CA GLY A 240 -22.21 -4.95 -2.71
C GLY A 240 -21.64 -6.10 -3.54
N ARG A 241 -20.48 -6.65 -3.15
CA ARG A 241 -19.68 -7.50 -4.04
C ARG A 241 -19.36 -8.84 -3.40
N LEU A 242 -19.85 -9.94 -3.99
CA LEU A 242 -19.19 -11.23 -3.80
C LEU A 242 -17.97 -11.29 -4.72
N PRO A 243 -16.78 -11.68 -4.22
CA PRO A 243 -15.69 -12.03 -5.12
C PRO A 243 -16.12 -13.23 -5.96
N SER A 244 -15.89 -13.12 -7.27
CA SER A 244 -16.16 -14.17 -8.23
C SER A 244 -15.22 -15.36 -8.00
N GLU A 245 -15.50 -16.52 -8.60
CA GLU A 245 -14.68 -17.72 -8.43
C GLU A 245 -13.23 -17.46 -8.87
N GLU A 246 -13.07 -16.70 -9.96
CA GLU A 246 -11.78 -16.26 -10.49
C GLU A 246 -10.98 -15.43 -9.46
N GLU A 247 -11.63 -14.56 -8.70
CA GLU A 247 -10.98 -13.66 -7.72
C GLU A 247 -10.63 -14.38 -6.41
N ARG A 248 -11.44 -15.38 -6.03
CA ARG A 248 -11.11 -16.30 -4.93
C ARG A 248 -9.87 -17.11 -5.28
N PHE A 249 -9.82 -17.70 -6.47
CA PHE A 249 -8.67 -18.43 -6.95
C PHE A 249 -7.38 -17.57 -6.97
N ILE A 250 -7.44 -16.33 -7.47
CA ILE A 250 -6.28 -15.43 -7.40
C ILE A 250 -5.88 -15.12 -5.94
N SER A 251 -6.85 -14.95 -5.04
CA SER A 251 -6.57 -14.75 -3.62
C SER A 251 -5.91 -15.97 -2.97
N GLU A 252 -6.26 -17.18 -3.39
CA GLU A 252 -5.66 -18.44 -2.93
C GLU A 252 -4.21 -18.62 -3.40
N LEU A 253 -3.83 -18.12 -4.58
CA LEU A 253 -2.43 -18.12 -5.05
C LEU A 253 -1.47 -17.32 -4.14
N GLU A 254 -2.00 -16.40 -3.32
CA GLU A 254 -1.23 -15.63 -2.32
C GLU A 254 -1.01 -16.40 -1.01
N ILE A 255 -1.82 -17.43 -0.72
CA ILE A 255 -1.81 -18.13 0.57
C ILE A 255 -0.50 -18.91 0.71
N GLY A 256 0.20 -18.72 1.83
CA GLY A 256 1.47 -19.40 2.13
C GLY A 256 2.67 -18.99 1.28
N THR A 257 2.51 -18.16 0.25
CA THR A 257 3.62 -17.75 -0.64
C THR A 257 4.06 -16.31 -0.36
N PRO A 258 5.31 -15.93 -0.70
CA PRO A 258 5.74 -14.54 -0.63
C PRO A 258 4.96 -13.66 -1.62
N ALA A 259 4.67 -14.14 -2.84
CA ALA A 259 4.05 -13.39 -3.94
C ALA A 259 2.77 -12.62 -3.55
N ASN A 260 2.52 -11.50 -4.24
CA ASN A 260 1.31 -10.68 -4.09
C ASN A 260 0.60 -10.56 -5.43
N VAL A 261 -0.58 -11.16 -5.54
CA VAL A 261 -1.46 -11.06 -6.71
C VAL A 261 -2.80 -10.45 -6.29
N LYS A 262 -3.35 -9.61 -7.16
CA LYS A 262 -4.70 -9.04 -7.02
C LYS A 262 -5.40 -9.07 -8.37
N LEU A 263 -6.69 -9.36 -8.34
CA LEU A 263 -7.59 -9.32 -9.46
C LEU A 263 -8.94 -8.80 -8.95
N THR A 264 -9.45 -7.77 -9.63
CA THR A 264 -10.78 -7.21 -9.44
C THR A 264 -11.43 -7.11 -10.83
N VAL A 265 -12.50 -7.85 -11.07
CA VAL A 265 -13.28 -7.85 -12.31
C VAL A 265 -14.26 -6.69 -12.32
N LEU A 266 -14.14 -5.81 -13.32
CA LEU A 266 -14.91 -4.57 -13.45
C LEU A 266 -16.01 -4.71 -14.51
N ASN A 267 -15.63 -5.17 -15.71
CA ASN A 267 -16.51 -5.30 -16.86
C ASN A 267 -16.08 -6.45 -17.77
N ARG A 268 -16.80 -7.59 -17.73
CA ARG A 268 -16.49 -8.76 -18.59
C ARG A 268 -16.54 -8.45 -20.10
N LYS A 269 -17.29 -7.42 -20.50
CA LYS A 269 -17.47 -7.01 -21.91
C LYS A 269 -16.38 -6.06 -22.43
N ALA A 270 -15.66 -5.40 -21.53
CA ALA A 270 -14.67 -4.38 -21.86
C ALA A 270 -13.55 -4.88 -22.79
N ARG A 271 -13.00 -3.95 -23.55
CA ARG A 271 -11.92 -4.16 -24.50
C ARG A 271 -10.54 -4.36 -23.86
N ILE A 272 -10.19 -3.58 -22.84
CA ILE A 272 -8.84 -3.55 -22.25
C ILE A 272 -8.77 -4.40 -20.99
N TRP A 273 -7.82 -5.32 -20.96
CA TRP A 273 -7.49 -6.16 -19.81
C TRP A 273 -6.05 -5.93 -19.42
N SER A 274 -5.74 -6.00 -18.12
CA SER A 274 -4.41 -5.75 -17.59
C SER A 274 -3.82 -7.00 -16.93
N ALA A 275 -2.49 -7.12 -17.01
CA ALA A 275 -1.69 -8.09 -16.26
C ALA A 275 -0.32 -7.44 -15.99
N ILE A 276 -0.27 -6.49 -15.05
CA ILE A 276 0.88 -5.61 -14.84
C ILE A 276 1.65 -5.95 -13.56
N SER A 277 2.98 -5.79 -13.61
CA SER A 277 3.83 -5.91 -12.43
C SER A 277 3.87 -4.60 -11.63
N GLY A 278 3.23 -4.60 -10.44
CA GLY A 278 3.31 -3.51 -9.45
C GLY A 278 2.03 -2.67 -9.31
N GLY A 279 1.57 -2.53 -8.06
CA GLY A 279 0.31 -1.86 -7.70
C GLY A 279 0.19 -0.39 -8.13
N GLY A 280 1.31 0.36 -8.09
CA GLY A 280 1.31 1.77 -8.52
C GLY A 280 0.99 1.95 -10.00
N ILE A 281 1.55 1.10 -10.87
CA ILE A 281 1.28 1.14 -12.31
C ILE A 281 -0.18 0.74 -12.61
N SER A 282 -0.71 -0.27 -11.92
CA SER A 282 -2.11 -0.68 -12.10
C SER A 282 -3.12 0.41 -11.71
N LEU A 283 -2.77 1.29 -10.76
CA LEU A 283 -3.54 2.51 -10.46
C LEU A 283 -3.42 3.54 -11.59
N LEU A 284 -2.21 3.78 -12.13
CA LEU A 284 -2.02 4.73 -13.23
C LEU A 284 -2.82 4.37 -14.49
N LEU A 285 -3.03 3.08 -14.79
CA LEU A 285 -3.95 2.66 -15.86
C LEU A 285 -5.38 3.14 -15.62
N GLY A 286 -5.88 2.98 -14.39
CA GLY A 286 -7.22 3.44 -14.02
C GLY A 286 -7.33 4.97 -14.04
N ASP A 287 -6.34 5.67 -13.48
CA ASP A 287 -6.28 7.15 -13.46
C ASP A 287 -6.31 7.71 -14.89
N THR A 288 -5.55 7.09 -15.79
CA THR A 288 -5.57 7.39 -17.23
C THR A 288 -6.95 7.19 -17.84
N ALA A 289 -7.58 6.05 -17.54
CA ALA A 289 -8.89 5.70 -18.10
C ALA A 289 -10.00 6.65 -17.61
N MET A 290 -9.87 7.19 -16.39
CA MET A 290 -10.72 8.27 -15.87
C MET A 290 -10.54 9.56 -16.66
N VAL A 291 -9.30 10.07 -16.75
CA VAL A 291 -9.01 11.37 -17.40
C VAL A 291 -9.37 11.37 -18.89
N HIS A 292 -9.36 10.21 -19.54
CA HIS A 292 -9.77 10.06 -20.94
C HIS A 292 -11.19 9.50 -21.13
N GLU A 293 -12.04 9.47 -20.10
CA GLU A 293 -13.45 9.05 -20.19
C GLU A 293 -13.66 7.65 -20.83
N CYS A 294 -12.70 6.74 -20.66
CA CYS A 294 -12.70 5.38 -21.20
C CYS A 294 -12.67 4.29 -20.12
N SER A 295 -13.06 4.64 -18.89
CA SER A 295 -13.22 3.71 -17.77
C SER A 295 -14.08 2.49 -18.07
N HIS A 296 -15.15 2.66 -18.86
CA HIS A 296 -16.04 1.58 -19.29
C HIS A 296 -15.34 0.51 -20.15
N GLU A 297 -14.19 0.84 -20.75
CA GLU A 297 -13.36 -0.07 -21.55
C GLU A 297 -12.30 -0.82 -20.74
N ILE A 298 -12.26 -0.67 -19.41
CA ILE A 298 -11.36 -1.43 -18.53
C ILE A 298 -12.10 -2.63 -17.94
N GLY A 299 -11.62 -3.84 -18.24
CA GLY A 299 -12.25 -5.09 -17.81
C GLY A 299 -11.82 -5.59 -16.44
N CYS A 300 -10.58 -5.31 -16.04
CA CYS A 300 -10.06 -5.66 -14.72
C CYS A 300 -9.04 -4.65 -14.19
N TYR A 301 -8.99 -4.53 -12.87
CA TYR A 301 -7.79 -4.13 -12.15
C TYR A 301 -7.04 -5.40 -11.78
N ALA A 302 -5.84 -5.61 -12.32
CA ALA A 302 -5.05 -6.80 -12.01
C ALA A 302 -3.55 -6.47 -11.92
N GLN A 303 -2.94 -6.89 -10.80
CA GLN A 303 -1.50 -6.73 -10.59
C GLN A 303 -0.86 -7.98 -9.99
N PHE A 304 0.42 -8.14 -10.28
CA PHE A 304 1.30 -9.08 -9.60
C PHE A 304 2.56 -8.38 -9.10
N SER A 305 3.13 -8.85 -7.99
CA SER A 305 4.41 -8.36 -7.47
C SER A 305 5.11 -9.40 -6.60
N GLY A 306 6.44 -9.31 -6.53
CA GLY A 306 7.29 -10.26 -5.82
C GLY A 306 7.70 -11.49 -6.64
N PRO A 307 8.34 -12.48 -5.99
CA PRO A 307 8.83 -13.69 -6.66
C PRO A 307 7.68 -14.68 -6.86
N LEU A 308 6.91 -14.50 -7.94
CA LEU A 308 5.99 -15.51 -8.44
C LEU A 308 6.77 -16.65 -9.10
N ASN A 309 6.42 -17.90 -8.77
CA ASN A 309 6.92 -19.05 -9.51
C ASN A 309 6.17 -19.23 -10.86
N PRO A 310 6.68 -20.05 -11.80
CA PRO A 310 6.04 -20.24 -13.11
C PRO A 310 4.59 -20.70 -13.02
N THR A 311 4.25 -21.61 -12.09
CA THR A 311 2.90 -22.16 -11.92
C THR A 311 1.92 -21.10 -11.42
N GLN A 312 2.32 -20.27 -10.45
CA GLN A 312 1.51 -19.15 -9.96
C GLN A 312 1.26 -18.13 -11.08
N MET A 313 2.30 -17.79 -11.85
CA MET A 313 2.16 -16.81 -12.93
C MET A 313 1.32 -17.35 -14.10
N TYR A 314 1.43 -18.64 -14.40
CA TYR A 314 0.53 -19.34 -15.31
C TYR A 314 -0.92 -19.24 -14.83
N GLY A 315 -1.21 -19.62 -13.57
CA GLY A 315 -2.55 -19.53 -12.98
C GLY A 315 -3.12 -18.11 -13.06
N PHE A 316 -2.36 -17.11 -12.63
CA PHE A 316 -2.74 -15.70 -12.72
C PHE A 316 -3.05 -15.25 -14.17
N THR A 317 -2.14 -15.54 -15.11
CA THR A 317 -2.30 -15.14 -16.51
C THR A 317 -3.51 -15.85 -17.14
N LYS A 318 -3.65 -17.16 -16.91
CA LYS A 318 -4.78 -17.98 -17.40
C LYS A 318 -6.12 -17.40 -16.94
N THR A 319 -6.26 -17.07 -15.66
CA THR A 319 -7.50 -16.49 -15.12
C THR A 319 -7.88 -15.16 -15.78
N VAL A 320 -6.90 -14.28 -16.05
CA VAL A 320 -7.14 -13.03 -16.79
C VAL A 320 -7.56 -13.32 -18.23
N LEU A 321 -6.95 -14.32 -18.88
CA LEU A 321 -7.31 -14.74 -20.24
C LEU A 321 -8.71 -15.38 -20.32
N ASP A 322 -9.09 -16.24 -19.36
CA ASP A 322 -10.43 -16.83 -19.28
C ASP A 322 -11.51 -15.75 -19.20
N LEU A 323 -11.33 -14.76 -18.30
CA LEU A 323 -12.23 -13.62 -18.14
C LEU A 323 -12.29 -12.74 -19.39
N MET A 324 -11.14 -12.44 -19.98
CA MET A 324 -11.02 -11.66 -21.21
C MET A 324 -11.75 -12.32 -22.39
N LEU A 325 -11.63 -13.65 -22.53
CA LEU A 325 -12.09 -14.40 -23.70
C LEU A 325 -13.50 -14.97 -23.55
N ALA A 326 -14.17 -14.73 -22.42
CA ALA A 326 -15.56 -15.13 -22.19
C ALA A 326 -16.56 -14.47 -23.17
N GLU A 327 -16.30 -13.23 -23.59
CA GLU A 327 -17.14 -12.48 -24.53
C GLU A 327 -16.31 -11.80 -25.63
N LYS A 328 -16.87 -11.72 -26.85
CA LYS A 328 -16.26 -10.98 -27.97
C LYS A 328 -16.54 -9.48 -27.88
N HIS A 329 -15.54 -8.68 -28.26
CA HIS A 329 -15.68 -7.25 -28.48
C HIS A 329 -15.60 -6.93 -30.00
N PRO A 330 -16.41 -6.01 -30.55
CA PRO A 330 -16.42 -5.71 -31.99
C PRO A 330 -15.03 -5.34 -32.56
N ASP A 331 -14.31 -4.48 -31.83
CA ASP A 331 -12.99 -3.95 -32.20
C ASP A 331 -11.82 -4.84 -31.73
N GLY A 332 -12.11 -6.10 -31.40
CA GLY A 332 -11.17 -6.98 -30.70
C GLY A 332 -10.92 -6.54 -29.26
N LYS A 333 -10.03 -7.26 -28.55
CA LYS A 333 -9.62 -6.95 -27.17
C LYS A 333 -8.12 -6.65 -27.08
N VAL A 334 -7.70 -6.02 -25.99
CA VAL A 334 -6.31 -5.61 -25.76
C VAL A 334 -5.83 -6.13 -24.41
N LEU A 335 -4.72 -6.86 -24.40
CA LEU A 335 -4.04 -7.26 -23.16
C LEU A 335 -2.85 -6.33 -22.95
N VAL A 336 -2.85 -5.57 -21.85
CA VAL A 336 -1.76 -4.68 -21.44
C VAL A 336 -0.95 -5.37 -20.35
N THR A 337 0.34 -5.57 -20.59
CA THR A 337 1.30 -6.08 -19.62
C THR A 337 2.55 -5.19 -19.59
N GLY A 338 3.33 -5.27 -18.52
CA GLY A 338 4.46 -4.37 -18.31
C GLY A 338 4.99 -4.40 -16.89
N SER A 339 6.10 -3.68 -16.66
CA SER A 339 6.86 -3.84 -15.42
C SER A 339 7.86 -2.72 -15.10
N GLN A 340 8.16 -2.62 -13.79
CA GLN A 340 9.05 -1.63 -13.18
C GLN A 340 10.40 -2.12 -12.62
N ALA A 341 10.48 -3.40 -12.24
CA ALA A 341 11.58 -3.96 -11.44
C ALA A 341 11.88 -5.42 -11.83
N ILE A 342 10.85 -6.21 -12.09
CA ILE A 342 10.98 -7.50 -12.78
C ILE A 342 10.92 -7.21 -14.27
N ASP A 343 12.02 -7.33 -15.01
CA ASP A 343 12.00 -7.22 -16.48
C ASP A 343 11.19 -8.37 -17.11
N VAL A 344 9.86 -8.18 -17.17
CA VAL A 344 8.92 -9.18 -17.68
C VAL A 344 9.24 -9.51 -19.13
N THR A 345 9.68 -8.53 -19.92
CA THR A 345 10.14 -8.70 -21.30
C THR A 345 11.33 -9.66 -21.41
N THR A 346 12.39 -9.49 -20.63
CA THR A 346 13.55 -10.40 -20.63
C THR A 346 13.17 -11.79 -20.10
N LEU A 347 12.31 -11.88 -19.08
CA LEU A 347 11.84 -13.17 -18.56
C LEU A 347 10.96 -13.93 -19.56
N VAL A 348 10.11 -13.21 -20.30
CA VAL A 348 9.28 -13.74 -21.40
C VAL A 348 10.15 -14.14 -22.59
N ALA A 349 11.06 -13.26 -23.04
CA ALA A 349 11.95 -13.48 -24.17
C ALA A 349 12.82 -14.74 -23.99
N ASN A 350 13.28 -15.00 -22.77
CA ASN A 350 14.08 -16.17 -22.40
C ASN A 350 13.27 -17.35 -21.82
N LYS A 351 11.94 -17.24 -21.69
CA LYS A 351 11.04 -18.22 -21.04
C LYS A 351 11.54 -18.74 -19.68
N ILE A 352 11.78 -17.84 -18.74
CA ILE A 352 12.26 -18.18 -17.37
C ILE A 352 11.38 -17.59 -16.26
N GLY A 353 11.29 -18.32 -15.14
CA GLY A 353 10.54 -17.88 -13.95
C GLY A 353 9.08 -17.52 -14.27
N PRO A 354 8.54 -16.39 -13.78
CA PRO A 354 7.17 -15.99 -14.09
C PRO A 354 6.94 -15.73 -15.59
N GLY A 355 7.98 -15.34 -16.35
CA GLY A 355 7.88 -15.18 -17.81
C GLY A 355 7.60 -16.48 -18.55
N ALA A 356 8.09 -17.63 -18.04
CA ALA A 356 7.70 -18.95 -18.55
C ALA A 356 6.21 -19.23 -18.30
N GLY A 357 5.72 -18.93 -17.09
CA GLY A 357 4.31 -19.10 -16.72
C GLY A 357 3.35 -18.29 -17.60
N MET A 358 3.67 -17.02 -17.81
CA MET A 358 2.91 -16.13 -18.71
C MET A 358 2.93 -16.66 -20.16
N MET A 359 4.10 -17.06 -20.68
CA MET A 359 4.19 -17.60 -22.04
C MET A 359 3.43 -18.90 -22.23
N ASN A 360 3.46 -19.82 -21.26
CA ASN A 360 2.70 -21.06 -21.35
C ASN A 360 1.19 -20.79 -21.46
N ALA A 361 0.66 -19.82 -20.69
CA ALA A 361 -0.74 -19.41 -20.79
C ALA A 361 -1.05 -18.73 -22.14
N LEU A 362 -0.19 -17.85 -22.64
CA LEU A 362 -0.38 -17.21 -23.94
C LEU A 362 -0.33 -18.22 -25.11
N GLU A 363 0.56 -19.20 -25.04
CA GLU A 363 0.70 -20.26 -26.06
C GLU A 363 -0.46 -21.26 -26.04
N GLU A 364 -1.00 -21.59 -24.86
CA GLU A 364 -2.21 -22.41 -24.70
C GLU A 364 -3.45 -21.73 -25.31
N TYR A 365 -3.59 -20.42 -25.12
CA TYR A 365 -4.77 -19.66 -25.55
C TYR A 365 -4.66 -19.05 -26.95
N LYS A 366 -3.53 -19.23 -27.66
CA LYS A 366 -3.23 -18.58 -28.96
C LYS A 366 -4.39 -18.59 -29.97
N ASP A 367 -5.07 -19.72 -30.13
CA ASP A 367 -6.13 -19.87 -31.14
C ASP A 367 -7.40 -19.08 -30.74
N GLN A 368 -7.67 -18.98 -29.43
CA GLN A 368 -8.72 -18.14 -28.88
C GLN A 368 -8.33 -16.65 -28.96
N LEU A 369 -7.07 -16.29 -28.69
CA LEU A 369 -6.56 -14.93 -28.82
C LEU A 369 -6.76 -14.42 -30.26
N ILE A 370 -6.41 -15.22 -31.27
CA ILE A 370 -6.65 -14.93 -32.70
C ILE A 370 -8.16 -14.80 -32.99
N LYS A 371 -8.98 -15.77 -32.54
CA LYS A 371 -10.44 -15.78 -32.74
C LYS A 371 -11.18 -14.58 -32.13
N HIS A 372 -10.62 -13.98 -31.08
CA HIS A 372 -11.15 -12.79 -30.41
C HIS A 372 -10.46 -11.48 -30.87
N LYS A 373 -9.58 -11.54 -31.88
CA LYS A 373 -8.78 -10.43 -32.38
C LYS A 373 -8.02 -9.72 -31.24
N VAL A 374 -7.42 -10.48 -30.33
CA VAL A 374 -6.65 -9.91 -29.23
C VAL A 374 -5.35 -9.31 -29.75
N SER A 375 -4.96 -8.18 -29.20
CA SER A 375 -3.65 -7.58 -29.38
C SER A 375 -2.93 -7.44 -28.03
N LEU A 376 -1.62 -7.67 -28.02
CA LEU A 376 -0.79 -7.66 -26.82
C LEU A 376 0.08 -6.41 -26.80
N TYR A 377 -0.06 -5.59 -25.76
CA TYR A 377 0.70 -4.37 -25.54
C TYR A 377 1.62 -4.58 -24.34
N ILE A 378 2.93 -4.41 -24.54
CA ILE A 378 3.97 -4.67 -23.54
C ILE A 378 4.77 -3.39 -23.32
N ARG A 379 4.82 -2.86 -22.08
CA ARG A 379 5.60 -1.66 -21.76
C ARG A 379 6.65 -1.90 -20.67
N THR A 380 7.89 -1.53 -20.93
CA THR A 380 9.03 -1.65 -19.99
C THR A 380 9.42 -0.29 -19.41
N THR A 381 9.89 -0.24 -18.16
CA THR A 381 10.49 0.99 -17.59
C THR A 381 11.97 1.16 -17.90
N VAL A 382 12.68 0.03 -17.93
CA VAL A 382 14.14 -0.07 -18.01
C VAL A 382 14.49 -1.07 -19.10
N GLY A 383 15.66 -0.89 -19.68
CA GLY A 383 16.06 -1.46 -20.94
C GLY A 383 15.62 -0.61 -22.13
N ILE A 384 16.60 0.04 -22.75
CA ILE A 384 16.78 -0.06 -24.20
C ILE A 384 16.56 -1.52 -24.62
N VAL A 385 16.14 -1.76 -25.87
CA VAL A 385 16.12 -3.09 -26.49
C VAL A 385 17.55 -3.65 -26.58
N GLY A 386 18.07 -4.16 -25.47
CA GLY A 386 19.35 -4.84 -25.40
C GLY A 386 19.30 -6.19 -26.10
N ALA A 387 20.45 -6.81 -26.29
CA ALA A 387 20.60 -8.08 -27.04
C ALA A 387 19.72 -9.24 -26.51
N GLU A 388 19.23 -9.18 -25.26
CA GLU A 388 18.27 -10.16 -24.74
C GLU A 388 16.83 -9.93 -25.25
N ASN A 389 16.43 -8.66 -25.41
CA ASN A 389 15.12 -8.27 -25.95
C ASN A 389 15.04 -8.39 -27.48
N GLU A 390 16.17 -8.51 -28.20
CA GLU A 390 16.17 -8.87 -29.64
C GLU A 390 15.47 -10.22 -29.93
N LYS A 391 15.39 -11.12 -28.94
CA LYS A 391 14.65 -12.39 -29.05
C LYS A 391 13.14 -12.20 -28.91
N LEU A 392 12.69 -11.17 -28.19
CA LEU A 392 11.29 -10.98 -27.81
C LEU A 392 10.34 -10.99 -29.04
N PRO A 393 10.63 -10.31 -30.17
CA PRO A 393 9.80 -10.41 -31.37
C PRO A 393 9.70 -11.85 -31.92
N ARG A 394 10.78 -12.64 -31.85
CA ARG A 394 10.77 -14.05 -32.31
C ARG A 394 9.98 -14.94 -31.36
N THR A 395 10.15 -14.74 -30.05
CA THR A 395 9.42 -15.50 -29.02
C THR A 395 7.92 -15.25 -29.10
N LEU A 396 7.51 -14.00 -29.35
CA LEU A 396 6.09 -13.62 -29.40
C LEU A 396 5.44 -13.80 -30.79
N ALA A 397 6.20 -13.85 -31.88
CA ALA A 397 5.66 -14.09 -33.23
C ALA A 397 4.86 -15.40 -33.33
N ASN A 398 5.22 -16.41 -32.54
CA ASN A 398 4.53 -17.71 -32.48
C ASN A 398 3.08 -17.63 -31.95
N LEU A 399 2.69 -16.52 -31.31
CA LEU A 399 1.32 -16.31 -30.81
C LEU A 399 0.31 -15.98 -31.92
N GLY A 400 0.78 -15.57 -33.12
CA GLY A 400 -0.09 -15.26 -34.27
C GLY A 400 -0.99 -14.03 -34.11
N ILE A 401 -0.78 -13.23 -33.07
CA ILE A 401 -1.53 -11.99 -32.79
C ILE A 401 -0.67 -10.73 -32.97
N PRO A 402 -1.28 -9.54 -33.15
CA PRO A 402 -0.56 -8.28 -33.09
C PRO A 402 0.10 -8.06 -31.71
N VAL A 403 1.40 -7.75 -31.72
CA VAL A 403 2.20 -7.49 -30.52
C VAL A 403 2.88 -6.14 -30.65
N TYR A 404 2.76 -5.32 -29.62
CA TYR A 404 3.25 -3.95 -29.54
C TYR A 404 4.19 -3.86 -28.33
N VAL A 405 5.44 -3.45 -28.52
CA VAL A 405 6.43 -3.37 -27.44
C VAL A 405 6.96 -1.94 -27.34
N PHE A 406 6.82 -1.35 -26.16
CA PHE A 406 7.14 0.04 -25.84
C PHE A 406 8.22 0.07 -24.74
N GLY A 407 9.23 0.93 -24.88
CA GLY A 407 10.23 1.15 -23.84
C GLY A 407 9.81 2.23 -22.83
N GLY A 408 10.74 2.59 -21.94
CA GLY A 408 10.52 3.61 -20.92
C GLY A 408 10.34 5.03 -21.49
N GLU A 409 10.62 5.25 -22.78
CA GLU A 409 10.28 6.48 -23.52
C GLU A 409 8.80 6.70 -23.75
N VAL A 410 7.98 5.65 -23.64
CA VAL A 410 6.53 5.76 -23.75
C VAL A 410 5.92 5.78 -22.35
N PRO A 411 5.15 6.81 -21.99
CA PRO A 411 4.41 6.84 -20.74
C PRO A 411 3.39 5.69 -20.66
N ILE A 412 3.11 5.18 -19.45
CA ILE A 412 2.21 4.03 -19.31
C ILE A 412 0.77 4.38 -19.72
N SER A 413 0.33 5.64 -19.54
CA SER A 413 -0.99 6.09 -19.97
C SER A 413 -1.20 6.00 -21.49
N ASP A 414 -0.18 6.35 -22.26
CA ASP A 414 -0.24 6.38 -23.73
C ASP A 414 -0.49 4.98 -24.31
N VAL A 415 -0.08 3.91 -23.62
CA VAL A 415 -0.38 2.52 -23.99
C VAL A 415 -1.90 2.28 -24.06
N ILE A 416 -2.69 2.84 -23.14
CA ILE A 416 -4.17 2.81 -23.20
C ILE A 416 -4.68 3.63 -24.38
N ARG A 417 -4.10 4.81 -24.61
CA ARG A 417 -4.56 5.74 -25.67
C ARG A 417 -4.33 5.14 -27.05
N TYR A 418 -3.21 4.44 -27.24
CA TYR A 418 -2.90 3.63 -28.42
C TYR A 418 -3.83 2.40 -28.54
N ALA A 419 -4.03 1.65 -27.46
CA ALA A 419 -4.94 0.50 -27.42
C ALA A 419 -6.37 0.88 -27.88
N LEU A 420 -6.85 2.04 -27.45
CA LEU A 420 -8.16 2.58 -27.83
C LEU A 420 -8.20 3.20 -29.24
N GLY A 421 -7.06 3.45 -29.87
CA GLY A 421 -6.99 4.23 -31.11
C GLY A 421 -7.27 5.73 -30.92
N LYS A 422 -7.21 6.23 -29.68
CA LYS A 422 -7.30 7.67 -29.35
C LYS A 422 -6.02 8.42 -29.74
N GLU A 423 -4.91 7.71 -29.86
CA GLU A 423 -3.68 8.21 -30.46
C GLU A 423 -3.08 7.23 -31.48
N VAL A 424 -2.27 7.77 -32.38
CA VAL A 424 -1.48 7.00 -33.34
C VAL A 424 -0.18 6.55 -32.69
N ILE A 425 0.08 5.24 -32.70
CA ILE A 425 1.33 4.66 -32.19
C ILE A 425 2.54 5.31 -32.87
N PRO A 426 3.53 5.80 -32.09
CA PRO A 426 4.71 6.46 -32.64
C PRO A 426 5.51 5.52 -33.56
N LYS A 427 5.86 6.02 -34.74
CA LYS A 427 6.43 5.23 -35.85
C LYS A 427 7.88 4.77 -35.60
N ASN A 428 8.47 5.25 -34.51
CA ASN A 428 9.81 4.92 -34.05
C ASN A 428 9.78 3.81 -32.99
N VAL A 429 8.63 3.57 -32.37
CA VAL A 429 8.36 2.37 -31.56
C VAL A 429 8.07 1.23 -32.53
N ASN A 430 8.68 0.06 -32.31
CA ASN A 430 8.81 -1.01 -33.30
C ASN A 430 7.50 -1.36 -34.05
N HIS A 431 7.39 -0.83 -35.27
CA HIS A 431 6.40 -1.20 -36.27
C HIS A 431 7.04 -1.21 -37.67
N PRO A 432 6.57 -2.08 -38.60
CA PRO A 432 6.75 -1.79 -40.01
C PRO A 432 6.11 -0.41 -40.34
N ARG A 433 6.94 0.45 -40.96
CA ARG A 433 6.79 1.93 -41.12
C ARG A 433 5.47 2.44 -41.71
N ILE A 434 5.17 3.75 -41.50
CA ILE A 434 5.06 4.83 -42.55
C ILE A 434 4.69 6.23 -41.95
N TYR A 435 5.36 7.31 -42.39
CA TYR A 435 5.44 8.69 -41.82
C TYR A 435 4.32 9.72 -42.16
N ARG A 436 4.19 10.77 -41.30
CA ARG A 436 3.79 12.21 -41.53
C ARG A 436 3.11 12.90 -40.32
N ASN A 437 3.05 14.25 -40.34
CA ASN A 437 3.00 15.22 -39.22
C ASN A 437 1.66 16.00 -39.09
N GLU A 438 1.33 16.58 -37.91
CA GLU A 438 1.22 18.05 -37.62
C GLU A 438 0.58 18.39 -36.23
N ARG A 439 0.38 19.69 -35.88
CA ARG A 439 0.44 20.25 -34.50
C ARG A 439 -0.86 20.87 -33.92
N GLN A 440 -0.86 21.04 -32.57
CA GLN A 440 -1.24 22.24 -31.77
C GLN A 440 -2.64 22.46 -31.08
N THR A 441 -2.62 22.31 -29.74
CA THR A 441 -3.06 23.23 -28.62
C THR A 441 -4.52 23.39 -28.10
N PRO A 442 -4.72 23.62 -26.74
CA PRO A 442 -6.00 23.79 -25.99
C PRO A 442 -6.16 25.27 -25.46
N PRO A 443 -6.70 25.66 -24.26
CA PRO A 443 -7.61 25.05 -23.21
C PRO A 443 -8.72 26.02 -22.65
N ARG A 444 -9.53 25.63 -21.61
CA ARG A 444 -9.81 26.44 -20.37
C ARG A 444 -10.80 25.87 -19.32
N THR A 445 -10.78 26.48 -18.11
CA THR A 445 -11.31 26.01 -16.79
C THR A 445 -12.05 27.11 -16.00
N SER A 446 -12.69 26.77 -14.85
CA SER A 446 -13.08 27.72 -13.77
C SER A 446 -13.10 27.09 -12.37
N LYS A 447 -12.82 27.87 -11.31
CA LYS A 447 -12.64 27.44 -9.90
C LYS A 447 -13.58 28.19 -8.93
N THR A 448 -13.82 27.60 -7.74
CA THR A 448 -14.14 28.34 -6.49
C THR A 448 -13.63 27.57 -5.25
N ALA A 449 -13.43 28.23 -4.10
CA ALA A 449 -12.74 27.69 -2.91
C ALA A 449 -13.43 28.10 -1.59
N ILE A 450 -13.04 27.50 -0.44
CA ILE A 450 -13.18 28.03 0.96
C ILE A 450 -12.29 27.21 1.94
N ASN A 451 -11.86 27.84 3.05
CA ASN A 451 -10.95 27.34 4.11
C ASN A 451 -11.68 26.48 5.19
N GLY A 452 -11.06 25.75 6.13
CA GLY A 452 -9.65 25.46 6.50
C GLY A 452 -9.55 25.07 8.00
N PHE A 453 -8.55 24.28 8.45
CA PHE A 453 -8.35 23.91 9.88
C PHE A 453 -6.88 23.54 10.24
N THR A 454 -6.62 23.24 11.52
CA THR A 454 -5.41 23.59 12.31
C THR A 454 -4.23 22.60 12.37
N ASP A 455 -3.08 23.13 12.81
CA ASP A 455 -1.75 22.52 12.88
C ASP A 455 -1.52 21.40 13.91
N ARG A 456 -0.51 20.56 13.63
CA ARG A 456 0.23 19.74 14.61
C ARG A 456 1.44 20.51 15.15
N GLU A 457 1.73 20.37 16.44
CA GLU A 457 2.95 20.90 17.06
C GLU A 457 4.19 20.03 16.76
N ASN A 458 5.37 20.66 16.76
CA ASN A 458 6.64 20.07 16.32
C ASN A 458 7.12 18.94 17.26
N ASN A 459 7.26 17.73 16.70
CA ASN A 459 8.11 16.67 17.26
C ASN A 459 9.21 16.34 16.25
N ASP A 460 10.43 16.83 16.48
CA ASP A 460 11.57 16.65 15.55
C ASP A 460 12.12 15.22 15.60
N ILE A 461 11.62 14.35 14.71
CA ILE A 461 12.02 12.92 14.63
C ILE A 461 13.47 12.75 14.14
N MET A 462 13.93 13.63 13.24
CA MET A 462 15.28 13.58 12.66
C MET A 462 16.25 14.54 13.34
N THR A 463 17.51 14.11 13.52
CA THR A 463 18.62 14.96 14.02
C THR A 463 19.80 15.09 13.08
N LEU A 464 19.79 14.35 11.98
CA LEU A 464 20.77 14.44 10.90
C LEU A 464 19.99 14.53 9.59
N SER A 465 20.44 15.38 8.68
CA SER A 465 19.86 15.43 7.34
C SER A 465 20.07 14.09 6.61
N PRO A 466 19.18 13.72 5.69
CA PRO A 466 19.43 12.60 4.77
C PRO A 466 20.77 12.69 4.05
N ASP A 467 21.30 13.90 3.82
CA ASP A 467 22.62 14.12 3.21
C ASP A 467 23.81 13.75 4.09
N ALA A 468 23.69 13.89 5.42
CA ALA A 468 24.71 13.42 6.35
C ALA A 468 24.72 11.89 6.43
N ILE A 469 23.55 11.25 6.30
CA ILE A 469 23.36 9.80 6.38
C ILE A 469 23.80 9.10 5.09
N PHE A 470 23.36 9.60 3.93
CA PHE A 470 23.65 9.04 2.61
C PHE A 470 24.69 9.91 1.89
N ASN A 471 25.92 9.42 1.81
CA ASN A 471 27.07 10.09 1.22
C ASN A 471 28.06 9.04 0.65
N PRO A 472 29.11 9.43 -0.10
CA PRO A 472 30.04 8.48 -0.72
C PRO A 472 30.86 7.58 0.24
N ARG A 473 30.82 7.86 1.55
CA ARG A 473 31.46 7.06 2.61
C ARG A 473 30.45 6.25 3.44
N THR A 474 29.15 6.31 3.13
CA THR A 474 28.12 5.53 3.84
C THR A 474 28.41 4.04 3.70
N MET A 475 28.44 3.35 4.85
CA MET A 475 28.61 1.91 4.99
C MET A 475 27.38 1.30 5.68
N ALA A 476 26.95 0.15 5.17
CA ALA A 476 25.70 -0.51 5.56
C ALA A 476 25.89 -2.01 5.84
N ILE A 477 25.05 -2.54 6.74
CA ILE A 477 24.88 -3.99 6.95
C ILE A 477 23.60 -4.48 6.28
N ALA A 478 23.71 -5.56 5.50
CA ALA A 478 22.62 -6.16 4.74
C ALA A 478 22.02 -7.38 5.46
N ILE A 479 20.83 -7.25 6.06
CA ILE A 479 20.16 -8.34 6.80
C ILE A 479 19.20 -9.08 5.87
N GLY A 480 19.44 -10.37 5.64
CA GLY A 480 18.57 -11.25 4.85
C GLY A 480 18.53 -10.94 3.36
N MET A 481 19.38 -10.05 2.85
CA MET A 481 19.39 -9.66 1.44
C MET A 481 19.88 -10.80 0.53
N PHE A 482 19.22 -10.91 -0.63
CA PHE A 482 19.63 -11.84 -1.69
C PHE A 482 20.99 -11.42 -2.30
N PRO A 483 21.89 -12.37 -2.64
CA PRO A 483 23.17 -12.04 -3.27
C PRO A 483 23.04 -11.21 -4.55
N SER A 484 22.01 -11.45 -5.37
CA SER A 484 21.74 -10.62 -6.56
C SER A 484 21.45 -9.15 -6.22
N ALA A 485 20.74 -8.89 -5.13
CA ALA A 485 20.45 -7.53 -4.67
C ALA A 485 21.73 -6.84 -4.16
N ILE A 486 22.56 -7.57 -3.41
CA ILE A 486 23.86 -7.08 -2.93
C ILE A 486 24.77 -6.76 -4.13
N GLN A 487 24.87 -7.64 -5.12
CA GLN A 487 25.65 -7.40 -6.34
C GLN A 487 25.15 -6.18 -7.13
N ASN A 488 23.83 -5.92 -7.17
CA ASN A 488 23.27 -4.75 -7.83
C ASN A 488 23.62 -3.44 -7.08
N ILE A 489 23.69 -3.45 -5.75
CA ILE A 489 24.14 -2.29 -4.96
C ILE A 489 25.64 -2.05 -5.19
N ILE A 490 26.46 -3.10 -5.04
CA ILE A 490 27.91 -3.06 -5.26
C ILE A 490 28.24 -2.58 -6.69
N GLY A 491 27.47 -3.00 -7.69
CA GLY A 491 27.64 -2.53 -9.07
C GLY A 491 27.27 -1.05 -9.27
N PHE A 492 26.26 -0.53 -8.57
CA PHE A 492 25.97 0.91 -8.55
C PHE A 492 27.12 1.69 -7.89
N ASP A 493 27.65 1.20 -6.77
CA ASP A 493 28.77 1.82 -6.07
C ASP A 493 30.02 1.94 -6.96
N PHE A 494 30.30 0.90 -7.75
CA PHE A 494 31.37 0.90 -8.75
C PHE A 494 31.15 1.95 -9.85
N VAL A 495 29.95 2.01 -10.45
CA VAL A 495 29.65 2.98 -11.52
C VAL A 495 29.61 4.42 -10.98
N CYS A 496 29.32 4.61 -9.69
CA CYS A 496 29.45 5.89 -8.97
C CYS A 496 30.90 6.27 -8.64
N SER A 497 31.90 5.48 -9.05
CA SER A 497 33.32 5.71 -8.74
C SER A 497 33.62 5.81 -7.23
N ARG A 498 32.85 5.09 -6.39
CA ARG A 498 33.18 4.98 -4.95
C ARG A 498 34.53 4.29 -4.77
N THR A 499 35.24 4.61 -3.69
CA THR A 499 36.51 3.94 -3.34
C THR A 499 36.31 2.56 -2.73
N GLN A 500 35.11 2.27 -2.22
CA GLN A 500 34.75 0.99 -1.61
C GLN A 500 33.23 0.73 -1.74
N PRO A 501 32.80 -0.55 -1.70
CA PRO A 501 31.39 -0.94 -1.63
C PRO A 501 30.66 -0.24 -0.49
N SER A 502 29.35 -0.02 -0.63
CA SER A 502 28.50 0.49 0.45
C SER A 502 28.02 -0.60 1.41
N ILE A 503 28.15 -1.88 1.05
CA ILE A 503 27.85 -3.02 1.93
C ILE A 503 29.15 -3.45 2.62
N ALA A 504 29.21 -3.31 3.94
CA ALA A 504 30.35 -3.73 4.76
C ALA A 504 30.27 -5.23 5.14
N ALA A 505 29.07 -5.69 5.47
CA ALA A 505 28.82 -7.07 5.90
C ALA A 505 27.37 -7.49 5.66
N ILE A 506 27.14 -8.80 5.69
CA ILE A 506 25.84 -9.44 5.48
C ILE A 506 25.44 -10.17 6.76
N VAL A 507 24.17 -10.12 7.15
CA VAL A 507 23.63 -10.89 8.27
C VAL A 507 22.64 -11.92 7.73
N ARG A 508 22.92 -13.20 8.00
CA ARG A 508 22.08 -14.35 7.65
C ARG A 508 21.74 -15.12 8.92
N PRO A 509 20.59 -14.83 9.57
CA PRO A 509 20.17 -15.55 10.76
C PRO A 509 20.17 -17.07 10.51
N ASN A 510 20.61 -17.83 11.52
CA ASN A 510 20.76 -19.30 11.48
C ASN A 510 21.81 -19.84 10.50
N SER A 511 22.62 -19.00 9.85
CA SER A 511 23.80 -19.43 9.08
C SER A 511 25.05 -19.48 9.95
N LYS A 512 26.09 -20.21 9.51
CA LYS A 512 27.44 -20.07 10.08
C LYS A 512 28.09 -18.81 9.51
N ASN A 513 29.05 -18.24 10.26
CA ASN A 513 29.89 -17.18 9.71
C ASN A 513 30.70 -17.73 8.52
N CYS A 514 30.71 -16.99 7.42
CA CYS A 514 31.42 -17.31 6.18
C CYS A 514 31.73 -16.03 5.41
N GLU A 515 32.19 -16.15 4.17
CA GLU A 515 32.34 -15.00 3.27
C GLU A 515 31.59 -15.27 1.96
N GLU A 516 31.11 -14.21 1.31
CA GLU A 516 30.51 -14.25 -0.02
C GLU A 516 31.27 -13.34 -0.97
N THR A 517 31.49 -13.81 -2.20
CA THR A 517 32.26 -13.10 -3.21
C THR A 517 31.37 -12.34 -4.19
N TYR A 518 31.79 -11.13 -4.54
CA TYR A 518 31.07 -10.20 -5.41
C TYR A 518 32.02 -9.56 -6.41
N SER A 519 31.53 -9.23 -7.61
CA SER A 519 32.32 -8.53 -8.63
C SER A 519 32.39 -7.02 -8.34
N TRP A 520 33.60 -6.46 -8.43
CA TRP A 520 33.90 -5.04 -8.31
C TRP A 520 34.81 -4.61 -9.47
N GLY A 521 34.23 -4.05 -10.53
CA GLY A 521 34.94 -3.92 -11.79
C GLY A 521 35.35 -5.29 -12.34
N GLN A 522 36.62 -5.41 -12.72
CA GLN A 522 37.21 -6.69 -13.14
C GLN A 522 37.63 -7.57 -11.95
N ASP A 523 37.72 -6.99 -10.75
CA ASP A 523 38.15 -7.68 -9.54
C ASP A 523 36.98 -8.42 -8.86
N VAL A 524 37.35 -9.32 -7.95
CA VAL A 524 36.41 -10.01 -7.05
C VAL A 524 36.77 -9.63 -5.62
N ILE A 525 35.77 -9.15 -4.89
CA ILE A 525 35.87 -8.78 -3.47
C ILE A 525 35.14 -9.81 -2.61
N SER A 526 35.57 -9.94 -1.35
CA SER A 526 34.92 -10.80 -0.35
C SER A 526 34.18 -9.94 0.67
N ILE A 527 32.94 -10.30 1.01
CA ILE A 527 32.11 -9.63 2.02
C ILE A 527 31.82 -10.64 3.14
N PRO A 528 32.10 -10.30 4.42
CA PRO A 528 31.85 -11.21 5.54
C PRO A 528 30.35 -11.38 5.80
N VAL A 529 29.97 -12.62 6.10
CA VAL A 529 28.63 -13.03 6.49
C VAL A 529 28.62 -13.43 7.96
N TYR A 530 27.72 -12.84 8.73
CA TYR A 530 27.55 -13.10 10.16
C TYR A 530 26.21 -13.79 10.45
N ALA A 531 26.22 -14.69 11.43
CA ALA A 531 25.03 -15.33 11.98
C ALA A 531 24.08 -14.33 12.68
N SER A 532 24.65 -13.25 13.23
CA SER A 532 23.91 -12.24 14.01
C SER A 532 24.29 -10.81 13.61
N LEU A 533 23.36 -9.87 13.83
CA LEU A 533 23.64 -8.45 13.71
C LEU A 533 24.66 -7.96 14.76
N TYR A 534 24.78 -8.65 15.90
CA TYR A 534 25.68 -8.28 17.00
C TYR A 534 27.13 -8.37 16.56
N ASP A 535 27.48 -9.51 16.00
CA ASP A 535 28.83 -9.76 15.52
C ASP A 535 29.17 -8.82 14.36
N ALA A 536 28.21 -8.58 13.45
CA ALA A 536 28.39 -7.64 12.34
C ALA A 536 28.68 -6.20 12.81
N VAL A 537 27.85 -5.61 13.69
CA VAL A 537 28.07 -4.21 14.12
C VAL A 537 29.33 -4.04 14.97
N ASN A 538 29.71 -5.06 15.76
CA ASN A 538 30.91 -5.02 16.60
C ASN A 538 32.20 -5.17 15.78
N ASN A 539 32.18 -5.89 14.66
CA ASN A 539 33.33 -6.01 13.77
C ASN A 539 33.42 -4.86 12.74
N HIS A 540 32.33 -4.14 12.49
CA HIS A 540 32.24 -3.04 11.52
C HIS A 540 31.75 -1.74 12.17
N CYS A 541 32.62 -1.11 12.97
CA CYS A 541 32.30 0.09 13.75
C CYS A 541 32.06 1.36 12.92
N ASP A 542 32.40 1.35 11.63
CA ASP A 542 32.19 2.41 10.64
C ASP A 542 30.79 2.37 9.99
N VAL A 543 30.05 1.27 10.16
CA VAL A 543 28.70 1.12 9.64
C VAL A 543 27.72 2.04 10.38
N THR A 544 26.92 2.78 9.60
CA THR A 544 25.90 3.71 10.12
C THR A 544 24.49 3.39 9.62
N VAL A 545 24.34 2.47 8.66
CA VAL A 545 23.06 2.11 8.03
C VAL A 545 22.77 0.62 8.18
N VAL A 546 21.51 0.26 8.47
CA VAL A 546 21.03 -1.13 8.44
C VAL A 546 19.98 -1.29 7.34
N LEU A 547 20.19 -2.27 6.47
CA LEU A 547 19.28 -2.65 5.40
C LEU A 547 18.53 -3.93 5.81
N ASN A 548 17.31 -3.79 6.31
CA ASN A 548 16.57 -4.89 6.93
C ASN A 548 15.55 -5.52 5.97
N GLN A 549 15.86 -6.70 5.44
CA GLN A 549 14.91 -7.54 4.67
C GLN A 549 14.37 -8.74 5.46
N ALA A 550 14.71 -8.88 6.75
CA ALA A 550 14.15 -9.93 7.58
C ALA A 550 12.65 -9.70 7.82
N ILE A 551 11.86 -10.78 7.79
CA ILE A 551 10.39 -10.73 7.76
C ILE A 551 9.82 -10.95 9.16
N GLY A 552 8.74 -10.25 9.51
CA GLY A 552 7.97 -10.51 10.74
C GLY A 552 8.81 -10.45 12.02
N PRO A 553 8.72 -11.44 12.92
CA PRO A 553 9.45 -11.42 14.20
C PRO A 553 10.96 -11.25 14.07
N ALA A 554 11.59 -11.82 13.04
CA ALA A 554 13.02 -11.65 12.80
C ALA A 554 13.37 -10.21 12.38
N GLY A 555 12.54 -9.60 11.53
CA GLY A 555 12.65 -8.19 11.14
C GLY A 555 12.51 -7.25 12.33
N TYR A 556 11.54 -7.51 13.21
CA TYR A 556 11.31 -6.76 14.45
C TYR A 556 12.52 -6.84 15.40
N THR A 557 13.01 -8.04 15.71
CA THR A 557 14.16 -8.24 16.61
C THR A 557 15.44 -7.60 16.06
N CYS A 558 15.69 -7.72 14.75
CA CYS A 558 16.83 -7.05 14.12
C CYS A 558 16.73 -5.52 14.20
N ALA A 559 15.53 -4.95 14.07
CA ALA A 559 15.30 -3.51 14.19
C ALA A 559 15.48 -3.01 15.64
N LEU A 560 14.93 -3.69 16.64
CA LEU A 560 15.15 -3.37 18.06
C LEU A 560 16.64 -3.35 18.42
N HIS A 561 17.39 -4.31 17.88
CA HIS A 561 18.82 -4.40 18.10
C HIS A 561 19.57 -3.27 17.40
N ALA A 562 19.31 -2.99 16.13
CA ALA A 562 19.89 -1.85 15.41
C ALA A 562 19.62 -0.51 16.12
N LEU A 563 18.42 -0.32 16.71
CA LEU A 563 18.06 0.84 17.53
C LEU A 563 18.75 0.90 18.91
N SER A 564 19.34 -0.21 19.33
CA SER A 564 20.14 -0.31 20.57
C SER A 564 21.63 -0.08 20.33
N THR A 565 22.11 -0.20 19.08
CA THR A 565 23.51 0.00 18.68
C THR A 565 23.82 1.50 18.42
N PRO A 566 24.68 2.18 19.21
CA PRO A 566 24.84 3.64 19.13
C PRO A 566 25.37 4.19 17.80
N GLN A 567 26.14 3.41 17.04
CA GLN A 567 26.72 3.83 15.75
C GLN A 567 25.66 3.92 14.62
N ILE A 568 24.53 3.22 14.75
CA ILE A 568 23.50 3.19 13.71
C ILE A 568 22.73 4.52 13.70
N ARG A 569 22.67 5.14 12.53
CA ARG A 569 22.01 6.42 12.28
C ARG A 569 20.78 6.28 11.39
N CYS A 570 20.69 5.20 10.61
CA CYS A 570 19.51 4.92 9.78
C CYS A 570 19.19 3.42 9.64
N ILE A 571 17.90 3.09 9.56
CA ILE A 571 17.39 1.74 9.30
C ILE A 571 16.38 1.81 8.14
N LEU A 572 16.67 1.10 7.05
CA LEU A 572 15.72 0.86 5.96
C LEU A 572 14.98 -0.45 6.25
N MET A 573 13.74 -0.32 6.73
CA MET A 573 12.82 -1.42 7.00
C MET A 573 12.13 -1.82 5.69
N MET A 574 12.80 -2.61 4.86
CA MET A 574 12.28 -2.90 3.52
C MET A 574 11.04 -3.81 3.55
N VAL A 575 11.06 -4.90 4.31
CA VAL A 575 10.00 -5.93 4.28
C VAL A 575 9.03 -5.77 5.45
N GLY A 576 7.76 -6.17 5.23
CA GLY A 576 6.69 -6.09 6.22
C GLY A 576 6.53 -7.32 7.13
N HIS A 577 5.27 -7.67 7.40
CA HIS A 577 4.82 -8.68 8.39
C HIS A 577 5.12 -8.40 9.87
N ILE A 578 5.71 -7.25 10.18
CA ILE A 578 5.67 -6.67 11.53
C ILE A 578 4.27 -6.07 11.76
N ASN A 579 3.64 -6.41 12.89
CA ASN A 579 2.28 -5.95 13.23
C ASN A 579 2.25 -4.44 13.53
N GLU A 580 1.06 -3.82 13.50
CA GLU A 580 0.89 -2.36 13.64
C GLU A 580 1.39 -1.86 15.01
N GLN A 581 1.20 -2.61 16.10
CA GLN A 581 1.69 -2.24 17.44
C GLN A 581 3.23 -2.28 17.52
N GLN A 582 3.86 -3.35 17.04
CA GLN A 582 5.32 -3.48 16.93
C GLN A 582 5.92 -2.40 16.02
N THR A 583 5.23 -2.07 14.93
CA THR A 583 5.65 -0.99 14.01
C THR A 583 5.66 0.35 14.75
N ARG A 584 4.58 0.69 15.47
CA ARG A 584 4.51 1.90 16.29
C ARG A 584 5.59 1.93 17.38
N GLU A 585 5.86 0.80 18.05
CA GLU A 585 6.95 0.70 19.03
C GLU A 585 8.32 0.99 18.40
N LEU A 586 8.63 0.41 17.24
CA LEU A 586 9.88 0.67 16.52
C LEU A 586 10.02 2.15 16.12
N ILE A 587 8.96 2.78 15.63
CA ILE A 587 8.95 4.19 15.24
C ILE A 587 9.18 5.09 16.46
N GLY A 588 8.45 4.85 17.56
CA GLY A 588 8.62 5.59 18.81
C GLY A 588 10.02 5.42 19.42
N LEU A 589 10.61 4.22 19.31
CA LEU A 589 11.98 3.98 19.74
C LEU A 589 13.00 4.66 18.82
N ALA A 590 12.80 4.63 17.49
CA ALA A 590 13.65 5.30 16.51
C ALA A 590 13.69 6.82 16.74
N SER A 591 12.53 7.45 16.95
CA SER A 591 12.42 8.86 17.32
C SER A 591 13.18 9.17 18.62
N ARG A 592 12.92 8.44 19.72
CA ARG A 592 13.65 8.62 21.00
C ARG A 592 15.16 8.42 20.87
N LYS A 593 15.61 7.48 20.04
CA LYS A 593 17.03 7.19 19.77
C LYS A 593 17.62 8.10 18.69
N ARG A 594 16.82 8.96 18.05
CA ARG A 594 17.22 9.88 16.99
C ARG A 594 17.90 9.15 15.83
N VAL A 595 17.30 8.04 15.41
CA VAL A 595 17.69 7.17 14.29
C VAL A 595 16.64 7.30 13.19
N LEU A 596 17.07 7.59 11.96
CA LEU A 596 16.15 7.70 10.83
C LEU A 596 15.61 6.32 10.44
N MET A 597 14.31 6.12 10.52
CA MET A 597 13.65 4.92 10.00
C MET A 597 12.91 5.25 8.69
N ILE A 598 13.13 4.45 7.65
CA ILE A 598 12.40 4.50 6.38
C ILE A 598 11.72 3.15 6.19
N GLY A 599 10.44 3.13 5.84
CA GLY A 599 9.57 1.95 6.02
C GLY A 599 8.91 1.89 7.42
N PRO A 600 8.30 0.76 7.81
CA PRO A 600 8.23 -0.49 7.06
C PRO A 600 7.21 -0.50 5.91
N SER A 601 7.43 -1.40 4.93
CA SER A 601 6.39 -1.78 3.96
C SER A 601 5.22 -2.49 4.65
N SER A 602 3.98 -2.26 4.20
CA SER A 602 2.83 -3.04 4.68
C SER A 602 2.80 -4.48 4.13
N PHE A 603 3.57 -4.79 3.09
CA PHE A 603 3.45 -6.02 2.29
C PHE A 603 4.52 -7.08 2.57
N LYS A 604 4.26 -8.29 2.04
CA LYS A 604 5.29 -9.33 1.84
C LYS A 604 6.47 -8.83 0.97
N HIS A 605 6.25 -7.82 0.13
CA HIS A 605 7.26 -7.25 -0.77
C HIS A 605 7.73 -5.88 -0.30
N GLY A 606 9.05 -5.74 -0.18
CA GLY A 606 9.72 -4.49 0.13
C GLY A 606 10.00 -3.55 -1.04
N LEU A 607 9.37 -3.75 -2.21
CA LEU A 607 9.48 -2.85 -3.37
C LEU A 607 8.98 -1.42 -3.11
N GLN A 608 8.42 -1.15 -1.92
CA GLN A 608 7.86 0.15 -1.55
C GLN A 608 8.84 1.05 -0.81
N VAL A 609 9.93 0.51 -0.26
CA VAL A 609 10.92 1.25 0.54
C VAL A 609 12.22 1.33 -0.23
N ASN A 610 12.51 2.52 -0.74
CA ASN A 610 13.60 2.77 -1.69
C ASN A 610 14.37 4.00 -1.26
N VAL A 611 15.70 3.97 -1.36
CA VAL A 611 16.56 5.16 -1.30
C VAL A 611 17.53 5.12 -2.47
N ILE A 612 17.60 6.22 -3.22
CA ILE A 612 18.65 6.45 -4.21
C ILE A 612 19.21 7.86 -4.06
N LYS A 613 20.50 7.95 -3.82
CA LYS A 613 21.28 9.19 -3.91
C LYS A 613 22.40 8.96 -4.92
N PRO A 614 22.24 9.42 -6.17
CA PRO A 614 23.24 9.27 -7.21
C PRO A 614 24.66 9.67 -6.76
N GLY A 615 25.66 8.93 -7.21
CA GLY A 615 27.05 9.12 -6.78
C GLY A 615 27.31 8.84 -5.30
N SER A 616 26.40 8.18 -4.56
CA SER A 616 26.55 7.99 -3.10
C SER A 616 26.00 6.67 -2.57
N PHE A 617 24.69 6.39 -2.73
CA PHE A 617 24.06 5.21 -2.14
C PHE A 617 22.78 4.81 -2.88
N ARG A 618 22.54 3.50 -3.06
CA ARG A 618 21.31 2.96 -3.67
C ARG A 618 20.84 1.72 -2.91
N CYS A 619 19.56 1.65 -2.55
CA CYS A 619 18.95 0.45 -1.99
C CYS A 619 17.43 0.39 -2.19
N ASN A 620 16.94 -0.72 -2.72
CA ASN A 620 15.57 -1.24 -2.59
C ASN A 620 15.66 -2.76 -2.34
N LEU A 621 14.50 -3.45 -2.32
CA LEU A 621 14.42 -4.91 -2.16
C LEU A 621 15.38 -5.72 -3.05
N PHE A 622 15.55 -5.33 -4.31
CA PHE A 622 16.37 -6.07 -5.30
C PHE A 622 17.68 -5.35 -5.67
N GLY A 623 18.05 -4.30 -4.93
CA GLY A 623 19.22 -3.45 -5.19
C GLY A 623 19.21 -2.69 -6.52
N ASP A 624 18.09 -2.63 -7.24
CA ASP A 624 17.99 -2.37 -8.69
C ASP A 624 17.17 -1.12 -9.08
N ILE A 625 17.02 -0.12 -8.20
CA ILE A 625 16.33 1.15 -8.54
C ILE A 625 16.96 1.80 -9.78
N GLY A 626 16.17 2.09 -10.81
CA GLY A 626 16.69 2.63 -12.07
C GLY A 626 17.30 1.57 -13.00
N GLY A 627 17.19 0.28 -12.67
CA GLY A 627 17.51 -0.83 -13.55
C GLY A 627 18.91 -1.46 -13.37
N PRO A 628 19.32 -2.32 -14.33
CA PRO A 628 20.67 -2.88 -14.42
C PRO A 628 21.72 -1.80 -14.73
N LEU A 629 23.00 -2.14 -14.55
CA LEU A 629 24.11 -1.16 -14.62
C LEU A 629 24.16 -0.25 -15.86
N PRO A 630 23.89 -0.71 -17.10
CA PRO A 630 23.88 0.18 -18.28
C PRO A 630 22.87 1.31 -18.17
N ASP A 631 21.68 1.01 -17.64
CA ASP A 631 20.57 1.95 -17.52
C ASP A 631 20.87 3.02 -16.47
N LEU A 632 21.70 2.72 -15.47
CA LEU A 632 22.18 3.70 -14.49
C LEU A 632 23.06 4.78 -15.13
N VAL A 633 23.71 4.45 -16.24
CA VAL A 633 24.49 5.40 -17.05
C VAL A 633 23.55 6.24 -17.91
N GLU A 634 22.60 5.61 -18.61
CA GLU A 634 21.60 6.33 -19.43
C GLU A 634 20.75 7.29 -18.59
N LEU A 635 20.28 6.84 -17.42
CA LEU A 635 19.49 7.61 -16.46
C LEU A 635 20.34 8.53 -15.58
N LYS A 636 21.65 8.62 -15.83
CA LYS A 636 22.60 9.52 -15.15
C LYS A 636 22.60 9.37 -13.62
N LEU A 637 22.35 8.16 -13.12
CA LEU A 637 22.25 7.84 -11.69
C LEU A 637 23.62 7.66 -11.01
N TYR A 638 24.70 7.80 -11.75
CA TYR A 638 26.08 7.77 -11.23
C TYR A 638 26.54 9.10 -10.61
N ARG A 639 25.82 10.21 -10.82
CA ARG A 639 26.14 11.54 -10.27
C ARG A 639 24.90 12.36 -9.92
N GLN A 640 25.03 13.29 -8.99
CA GLN A 640 23.91 14.10 -8.48
C GLN A 640 23.44 15.11 -9.54
N GLY A 641 22.14 15.12 -9.84
CA GLY A 641 21.44 16.27 -10.40
C GLY A 641 20.89 17.16 -9.28
N SER A 642 19.77 17.85 -9.50
CA SER A 642 19.21 18.83 -8.54
C SER A 642 17.76 18.60 -8.13
N VAL A 643 17.11 17.56 -8.67
CA VAL A 643 15.70 17.23 -8.38
C VAL A 643 15.60 16.19 -7.26
N VAL A 644 14.81 16.48 -6.24
CA VAL A 644 14.46 15.49 -5.19
C VAL A 644 13.10 14.89 -5.51
N TYR A 645 12.95 13.56 -5.37
CA TYR A 645 11.62 12.93 -5.34
C TYR A 645 11.34 12.27 -3.98
N LEU A 646 10.11 12.45 -3.51
CA LEU A 646 9.55 11.79 -2.32
C LEU A 646 8.28 11.06 -2.73
N SER A 647 8.13 9.79 -2.31
CA SER A 647 7.00 8.95 -2.69
C SER A 647 6.49 8.12 -1.51
N ARG A 648 5.17 7.91 -1.43
CA ARG A 648 4.59 6.84 -0.60
C ARG A 648 4.98 5.45 -1.14
N SER A 649 4.97 5.29 -2.46
CA SER A 649 5.21 4.02 -3.15
C SER A 649 6.56 3.97 -3.86
N GLY A 650 7.43 3.05 -3.43
CA GLY A 650 8.65 2.67 -4.17
C GLY A 650 8.35 2.03 -5.54
N GLY A 651 7.12 1.50 -5.71
CA GLY A 651 6.57 1.02 -6.98
C GLY A 651 6.17 2.14 -7.95
N LEU A 652 6.90 3.26 -7.95
CA LEU A 652 6.99 4.29 -8.99
C LEU A 652 8.42 4.88 -9.14
N SER A 653 9.40 4.44 -8.33
CA SER A 653 10.75 5.03 -8.31
C SER A 653 11.49 4.93 -9.65
N THR A 654 11.34 3.82 -10.39
CA THR A 654 12.00 3.66 -11.70
C THR A 654 11.42 4.61 -12.75
N GLU A 655 10.09 4.82 -12.77
CA GLU A 655 9.45 5.82 -13.64
C GLU A 655 9.94 7.23 -13.33
N LEU A 656 10.08 7.55 -12.04
CA LEU A 656 10.63 8.82 -11.59
C LEU A 656 12.08 9.00 -12.04
N CYS A 657 12.92 7.95 -11.97
CA CYS A 657 14.28 8.00 -12.51
C CYS A 657 14.29 8.33 -14.01
N VAL A 658 13.44 7.64 -14.80
CA VAL A 658 13.31 7.85 -16.25
C VAL A 658 12.81 9.24 -16.60
N SER A 659 11.75 9.69 -15.93
CA SER A 659 11.12 11.00 -16.14
C SER A 659 12.07 12.15 -15.76
N ILE A 660 12.75 12.04 -14.61
CA ILE A 660 13.65 13.09 -14.11
C ILE A 660 14.92 13.18 -14.98
N ALA A 661 15.56 12.07 -15.32
CA ALA A 661 16.80 12.05 -16.10
C ALA A 661 16.67 12.67 -17.51
N ARG A 662 15.45 12.64 -18.08
CA ARG A 662 15.14 13.18 -19.41
C ARG A 662 14.64 14.62 -19.41
N ASN A 663 14.10 15.12 -18.30
CA ASN A 663 13.49 16.45 -18.21
C ASN A 663 14.20 17.40 -17.22
N SER A 664 15.40 17.03 -16.73
CA SER A 664 16.24 17.84 -15.84
C SER A 664 17.73 17.41 -15.90
N ASP A 665 18.58 17.97 -15.03
CA ASP A 665 19.93 17.47 -14.76
C ASP A 665 19.96 16.12 -14.02
N GLY A 666 18.84 15.59 -13.57
CA GLY A 666 18.74 14.28 -12.90
C GLY A 666 18.43 14.37 -11.41
N ILE A 667 18.51 13.22 -10.74
CA ILE A 667 18.13 13.09 -9.32
C ILE A 667 19.26 13.58 -8.41
N TYR A 668 18.91 14.42 -7.43
CA TYR A 668 19.74 14.67 -6.25
C TYR A 668 19.54 13.56 -5.21
N MET A 669 18.29 13.30 -4.84
CA MET A 669 17.89 12.26 -3.89
C MET A 669 16.47 11.77 -4.17
N GLY A 670 16.25 10.47 -4.11
CA GLY A 670 14.96 9.82 -4.25
C GLY A 670 14.67 8.94 -3.05
N ILE A 671 13.54 9.18 -2.37
CA ILE A 671 13.11 8.39 -1.22
C ILE A 671 11.67 7.90 -1.43
N ALA A 672 11.46 6.61 -1.20
CA ALA A 672 10.13 6.06 -1.03
C ALA A 672 9.95 5.54 0.40
N LEU A 673 8.92 6.05 1.09
CA LEU A 673 8.71 5.86 2.53
C LEU A 673 8.12 4.50 2.89
N GLY A 674 7.41 3.86 1.95
CA GLY A 674 6.70 2.60 2.15
C GLY A 674 5.18 2.81 2.28
N GLY A 675 4.40 1.87 1.75
CA GLY A 675 2.93 1.88 1.84
C GLY A 675 2.40 1.40 3.20
N GLY A 676 3.16 1.58 4.29
CA GLY A 676 2.74 1.28 5.65
C GLY A 676 1.68 2.28 6.14
N ARG A 677 0.74 1.85 6.99
CA ARG A 677 -0.19 2.77 7.69
C ARG A 677 0.58 3.77 8.55
N TYR A 678 1.65 3.30 9.20
CA TYR A 678 2.63 4.11 9.90
C TYR A 678 4.00 3.88 9.25
N THR A 679 4.68 4.96 8.90
CA THR A 679 6.06 4.98 8.39
C THR A 679 6.96 5.68 9.41
N GLY A 680 8.22 5.26 9.53
CA GLY A 680 9.16 5.79 10.52
C GLY A 680 9.75 7.18 10.22
N SER A 681 9.43 7.72 9.05
CA SER A 681 9.58 9.13 8.67
C SER A 681 8.47 9.48 7.68
N GLY A 682 8.08 10.75 7.68
CA GLY A 682 7.11 11.33 6.75
C GLY A 682 7.75 12.24 5.71
N ILE A 683 6.98 12.64 4.70
CA ILE A 683 7.39 13.54 3.60
C ILE A 683 8.04 14.82 4.17
N MET A 684 7.40 15.44 5.16
CA MET A 684 7.87 16.70 5.75
C MET A 684 9.20 16.57 6.51
N ASP A 685 9.49 15.42 7.11
CA ASP A 685 10.78 15.17 7.76
C ASP A 685 11.94 15.31 6.75
N HIS A 686 11.75 14.81 5.52
CA HIS A 686 12.76 14.87 4.47
C HIS A 686 12.81 16.25 3.79
N ILE A 687 11.64 16.84 3.47
CA ILE A 687 11.59 18.18 2.85
C ILE A 687 12.31 19.21 3.73
N ARG A 688 12.11 19.18 5.06
CA ARG A 688 12.67 20.18 5.97
C ARG A 688 14.20 20.35 5.85
N PHE A 689 14.97 19.27 5.73
CA PHE A 689 16.43 19.39 5.54
C PHE A 689 16.82 19.72 4.10
N LEU A 690 16.10 19.17 3.11
CA LEU A 690 16.42 19.34 1.69
C LEU A 690 15.98 20.72 1.15
N GLN A 691 15.06 21.39 1.85
CA GLN A 691 14.60 22.75 1.56
C GLN A 691 15.73 23.77 1.76
N ASP A 692 16.60 23.59 2.75
CA ASP A 692 17.74 24.50 2.98
C ASP A 692 19.00 24.12 2.16
N ASN A 693 19.06 22.91 1.61
CA ASN A 693 20.19 22.47 0.78
C ASN A 693 20.23 23.19 -0.58
N HIS A 694 21.23 24.04 -0.82
CA HIS A 694 21.37 24.82 -2.06
C HIS A 694 21.51 23.99 -3.35
N ALA A 695 21.91 22.71 -3.29
CA ALA A 695 22.00 21.83 -4.44
C ALA A 695 20.61 21.37 -4.93
N VAL A 696 19.64 21.24 -4.03
CA VAL A 696 18.26 20.88 -4.35
C VAL A 696 17.53 22.09 -4.91
N LYS A 697 16.90 21.96 -6.09
CA LYS A 697 16.24 23.08 -6.80
C LYS A 697 14.73 22.89 -6.98
N CYS A 698 14.25 21.65 -7.02
CA CYS A 698 12.84 21.30 -7.15
C CYS A 698 12.54 20.01 -6.38
N PHE A 699 11.31 19.90 -5.85
CA PHE A 699 10.76 18.67 -5.30
C PHE A 699 9.72 18.07 -6.24
N ILE A 700 9.67 16.74 -6.27
CA ILE A 700 8.58 15.94 -6.83
C ILE A 700 7.97 15.13 -5.69
N LEU A 701 6.65 15.23 -5.52
CA LEU A 701 5.89 14.52 -4.51
C LEU A 701 4.90 13.56 -5.17
N ILE A 702 5.08 12.26 -4.96
CA ILE A 702 4.11 11.23 -5.34
C ILE A 702 3.36 10.74 -4.11
N GLY A 703 2.15 11.28 -3.95
CA GLY A 703 1.18 10.83 -2.95
C GLY A 703 0.32 9.67 -3.45
N GLU A 704 -0.63 9.23 -2.63
CA GLU A 704 -1.57 8.16 -2.98
C GLU A 704 -2.91 8.35 -2.25
N VAL A 705 -3.96 7.69 -2.71
CA VAL A 705 -5.21 7.56 -1.94
C VAL A 705 -4.96 6.91 -0.55
N GLY A 706 -5.64 7.45 0.47
CA GLY A 706 -5.53 6.98 1.86
C GLY A 706 -4.57 7.80 2.71
N GLY A 707 -4.91 8.00 3.99
CA GLY A 707 -4.15 8.86 4.90
C GLY A 707 -4.14 10.35 4.53
N LEU A 708 -3.48 11.18 5.34
CA LEU A 708 -3.56 12.66 5.28
C LEU A 708 -2.19 13.35 5.22
N GLU A 709 -1.11 12.62 4.94
CA GLU A 709 0.28 13.09 5.01
C GLU A 709 0.57 14.28 4.07
N GLU A 710 -0.03 14.29 2.88
CA GLU A 710 0.17 15.34 1.88
C GLU A 710 -0.43 16.70 2.28
N TYR A 711 -1.35 16.74 3.26
CA TYR A 711 -1.87 18.00 3.80
C TYR A 711 -0.83 18.74 4.65
N GLU A 712 0.14 18.05 5.26
CA GLU A 712 1.24 18.70 5.99
C GLU A 712 2.13 19.51 5.03
N VAL A 713 2.31 19.03 3.79
CA VAL A 713 2.97 19.76 2.69
C VAL A 713 2.13 20.96 2.24
N CYS A 714 0.80 20.82 2.20
CA CYS A 714 -0.10 21.92 1.86
C CYS A 714 0.03 23.09 2.85
N GLU A 715 0.04 22.81 4.16
CA GLU A 715 0.21 23.85 5.18
C GLU A 715 1.63 24.44 5.17
N ALA A 716 2.67 23.64 4.94
CA ALA A 716 4.04 24.12 4.83
C ALA A 716 4.28 25.03 3.59
N LEU A 717 3.56 24.78 2.48
CA LEU A 717 3.53 25.67 1.32
C LEU A 717 2.79 26.99 1.63
N LYS A 718 1.58 26.92 2.21
CA LYS A 718 0.79 28.11 2.58
C LYS A 718 1.53 29.03 3.56
N LYS A 719 2.30 28.45 4.49
CA LYS A 719 3.15 29.16 5.46
C LYS A 719 4.43 29.73 4.87
N GLY A 720 4.79 29.37 3.65
CA GLY A 720 6.07 29.74 3.03
C GLY A 720 7.28 29.04 3.66
N THR A 721 7.08 27.97 4.43
CA THR A 721 8.18 27.12 4.94
C THR A 721 8.84 26.35 3.81
N ILE A 722 8.06 25.92 2.82
CA ILE A 722 8.57 25.41 1.55
C ILE A 722 8.56 26.55 0.53
N THR A 723 9.74 26.95 0.06
CA THR A 723 9.89 28.04 -0.94
C THR A 723 10.39 27.56 -2.30
N LYS A 724 10.88 26.32 -2.39
CA LYS A 724 11.26 25.70 -3.67
C LYS A 724 10.02 25.19 -4.41
N PRO A 725 10.03 25.14 -5.75
CA PRO A 725 8.96 24.51 -6.52
C PRO A 725 8.71 23.07 -6.06
N VAL A 726 7.43 22.75 -5.83
CA VAL A 726 6.96 21.38 -5.57
C VAL A 726 6.04 20.99 -6.71
N ILE A 727 6.39 19.95 -7.45
CA ILE A 727 5.51 19.29 -8.41
C ILE A 727 4.89 18.11 -7.68
N ALA A 728 3.56 18.02 -7.61
CA ALA A 728 2.89 17.01 -6.77
C ALA A 728 1.77 16.30 -7.51
N PHE A 729 1.67 14.97 -7.34
CA PHE A 729 0.56 14.18 -7.86
C PHE A 729 0.26 12.99 -6.93
N CYS A 730 -0.96 12.93 -6.41
CA CYS A 730 -1.51 11.78 -5.71
C CYS A 730 -2.15 10.82 -6.71
N ILE A 731 -1.67 9.56 -6.74
CA ILE A 731 -2.22 8.50 -7.61
C ILE A 731 -3.47 7.85 -7.00
N GLY A 732 -4.28 7.21 -7.84
CA GLY A 732 -5.53 6.56 -7.43
C GLY A 732 -6.75 7.46 -7.52
N THR A 733 -6.78 8.44 -8.41
CA THR A 733 -8.00 9.19 -8.75
C THR A 733 -9.12 8.28 -9.28
N CYS A 734 -8.76 7.11 -9.80
CA CYS A 734 -9.69 6.08 -10.25
C CYS A 734 -10.32 5.21 -9.16
N THR A 735 -10.08 5.44 -7.86
CA THR A 735 -10.80 4.76 -6.76
C THR A 735 -12.32 4.76 -6.96
N ASP A 736 -12.84 5.80 -7.60
CA ASP A 736 -14.25 5.98 -7.90
C ASP A 736 -14.82 4.96 -8.90
N LEU A 737 -14.01 4.46 -9.85
CA LEU A 737 -14.39 3.35 -10.73
C LEU A 737 -14.51 2.04 -9.96
N TYR A 738 -13.74 1.95 -8.89
CA TYR A 738 -13.60 0.78 -8.06
C TYR A 738 -14.47 0.88 -6.80
N LYS A 739 -15.47 1.77 -6.75
CA LYS A 739 -16.38 1.99 -5.59
C LYS A 739 -17.07 0.73 -5.06
N GLN A 740 -17.18 -0.32 -5.87
CA GLN A 740 -17.68 -1.64 -5.46
C GLN A 740 -16.64 -2.46 -4.63
N GLU A 741 -15.44 -1.92 -4.43
CA GLU A 741 -14.45 -2.36 -3.45
C GLU A 741 -14.06 -1.20 -2.50
N PRO A 742 -14.83 -1.00 -1.42
CA PRO A 742 -14.40 -0.22 -0.27
C PRO A 742 -13.02 -0.69 0.22
N ALA A 743 -12.02 0.15 -0.01
CA ALA A 743 -10.64 0.02 0.45
C ALA A 743 -9.93 -1.31 0.10
N TYR A 744 -9.40 -1.43 -1.12
CA TYR A 744 -8.43 -2.49 -1.48
C TYR A 744 -7.19 -2.03 -2.28
N PHE A 745 -7.01 -0.72 -2.50
CA PHE A 745 -5.72 -0.19 -2.96
C PHE A 745 -4.66 -0.51 -1.93
N GLY A 746 -3.50 -0.98 -2.40
CA GLY A 746 -2.58 -1.70 -1.54
C GLY A 746 -2.18 -0.91 -0.29
N HIS A 747 -2.01 0.40 -0.46
CA HIS A 747 -1.29 1.29 0.44
C HIS A 747 -2.18 2.24 1.24
N SER A 748 -3.51 2.23 1.04
CA SER A 748 -4.43 3.11 1.78
C SER A 748 -4.50 2.69 3.24
N GLY A 749 -3.91 3.48 4.14
CA GLY A 749 -4.05 3.28 5.59
C GLY A 749 -5.42 3.72 6.05
N GLY A 750 -6.44 2.85 5.87
CA GLY A 750 -7.86 3.21 6.00
C GLY A 750 -8.18 3.96 7.29
N GLY A 751 -8.50 5.25 7.14
CA GLY A 751 -9.06 6.08 8.19
C GLY A 751 -10.56 6.27 8.03
N THR A 752 -11.08 7.22 8.80
CA THR A 752 -12.52 7.46 8.98
C THR A 752 -13.10 8.52 8.05
N ASP A 753 -12.25 9.23 7.30
CA ASP A 753 -12.62 10.37 6.44
C ASP A 753 -12.34 10.04 4.97
N SER A 754 -13.27 9.27 4.38
CA SER A 754 -13.10 8.72 3.03
C SER A 754 -13.04 9.76 1.91
N GLU A 755 -13.52 10.98 2.15
CA GLU A 755 -13.45 12.06 1.16
C GLU A 755 -12.09 12.76 1.19
N ARG A 756 -11.58 13.16 2.36
CA ARG A 756 -10.26 13.82 2.46
C ARG A 756 -9.10 12.90 2.11
N GLU A 757 -9.27 11.60 2.28
CA GLU A 757 -8.30 10.59 1.86
C GLU A 757 -8.25 10.37 0.33
N SER A 758 -9.22 10.88 -0.44
CA SER A 758 -9.25 10.76 -1.90
C SER A 758 -8.08 11.46 -2.57
N ALA A 759 -7.43 10.76 -3.51
CA ALA A 759 -6.35 11.31 -4.33
C ALA A 759 -6.78 12.57 -5.11
N MET A 760 -8.03 12.64 -5.56
CA MET A 760 -8.57 13.83 -6.25
C MET A 760 -8.63 15.04 -5.33
N VAL A 761 -9.11 14.87 -4.10
CA VAL A 761 -9.24 15.95 -3.10
C VAL A 761 -7.86 16.43 -2.65
N LYS A 762 -6.92 15.50 -2.42
CA LYS A 762 -5.51 15.84 -2.14
C LYS A 762 -4.86 16.63 -3.27
N ASN A 763 -5.03 16.21 -4.53
CA ASN A 763 -4.52 16.93 -5.70
C ASN A 763 -5.07 18.37 -5.78
N GLN A 764 -6.37 18.55 -5.50
CA GLN A 764 -6.96 19.89 -5.44
C GLN A 764 -6.39 20.73 -4.29
N ALA A 765 -6.22 20.16 -3.09
CA ALA A 765 -5.65 20.85 -1.94
C ALA A 765 -4.19 21.29 -2.17
N LEU A 766 -3.35 20.40 -2.75
CA LEU A 766 -1.98 20.70 -3.15
C LEU A 766 -1.93 21.85 -4.17
N ALA A 767 -2.78 21.83 -5.19
CA ALA A 767 -2.88 22.89 -6.19
C ALA A 767 -3.36 24.22 -5.61
N GLN A 768 -4.23 24.20 -4.60
CA GLN A 768 -4.68 25.40 -3.87
C GLN A 768 -3.59 25.95 -2.95
N ALA A 769 -2.75 25.08 -2.38
CA ALA A 769 -1.61 25.46 -1.54
C ALA A 769 -0.42 26.05 -2.34
N GLY A 770 -0.41 25.91 -3.67
CA GLY A 770 0.62 26.45 -4.55
C GLY A 770 1.58 25.41 -5.14
N ALA A 771 1.33 24.11 -4.93
CA ALA A 771 2.05 23.07 -5.66
C ALA A 771 1.66 23.04 -7.15
N ILE A 772 2.59 22.60 -7.98
CA ILE A 772 2.39 22.41 -9.42
C ILE A 772 1.82 21.00 -9.61
N VAL A 773 0.50 20.92 -9.72
CA VAL A 773 -0.22 19.64 -9.88
C VAL A 773 -0.55 19.43 -11.36
N PRO A 774 -0.05 18.36 -12.01
CA PRO A 774 -0.39 18.03 -13.40
C PRO A 774 -1.75 17.31 -13.47
N ASP A 775 -2.40 17.35 -14.64
CA ASP A 775 -3.69 16.67 -14.86
C ASP A 775 -3.58 15.13 -14.85
N THR A 776 -2.40 14.60 -15.17
CA THR A 776 -2.05 13.17 -15.12
C THR A 776 -0.64 12.97 -14.57
N PHE A 777 -0.34 11.78 -14.05
CA PHE A 777 1.02 11.40 -13.65
C PHE A 777 2.04 11.60 -14.78
N ASP A 778 1.69 11.27 -16.03
CA ASP A 778 2.62 11.36 -17.16
C ASP A 778 2.86 12.81 -17.61
N SER A 779 1.89 13.71 -17.40
CA SER A 779 2.06 15.16 -17.59
C SER A 779 3.00 15.81 -16.58
N MET A 780 3.41 15.10 -15.51
CA MET A 780 4.46 15.54 -14.59
C MET A 780 5.79 15.77 -15.30
N ALA A 781 6.14 14.96 -16.31
CA ALA A 781 7.37 15.13 -17.09
C ALA A 781 7.43 16.51 -17.76
N VAL A 782 6.31 16.95 -18.34
CA VAL A 782 6.16 18.27 -18.97
C VAL A 782 6.29 19.38 -17.91
N LYS A 783 5.65 19.21 -16.74
CA LYS A 783 5.77 20.19 -15.64
C LYS A 783 7.17 20.27 -15.03
N LEU A 784 7.91 19.16 -15.03
CA LEU A 784 9.32 19.17 -14.63
C LEU A 784 10.17 19.98 -15.60
N ALA A 785 10.01 19.76 -16.91
CA ALA A 785 10.71 20.53 -17.93
C ALA A 785 10.38 22.04 -17.84
N GLU A 786 9.10 22.41 -17.74
CA GLU A 786 8.66 23.81 -17.57
C GLU A 786 9.31 24.49 -16.34
N VAL A 787 9.38 23.78 -15.21
CA VAL A 787 10.01 24.29 -13.98
C VAL A 787 11.53 24.39 -14.14
N TYR A 788 12.16 23.39 -14.75
CA TYR A 788 13.60 23.33 -14.90
C TYR A 788 14.12 24.41 -15.87
N ASP A 789 13.45 24.62 -17.01
CA ASP A 789 13.73 25.71 -17.94
C ASP A 789 13.59 27.08 -17.27
N LYS A 790 12.56 27.27 -16.42
CA LYS A 790 12.40 28.50 -15.64
C LYS A 790 13.55 28.70 -14.65
N LEU A 791 13.98 27.65 -13.94
CA LEU A 791 15.13 27.73 -13.03
C LEU A 791 16.45 28.02 -13.77
N ALA A 792 16.59 27.56 -15.01
CA ALA A 792 17.71 27.90 -15.89
C ALA A 792 17.72 29.39 -16.25
N LEU A 793 16.58 29.93 -16.70
CA LEU A 793 16.41 31.34 -17.05
C LEU A 793 16.60 32.27 -15.84
N GLU A 794 16.24 31.82 -14.63
CA GLU A 794 16.49 32.53 -13.37
C GLU A 794 17.94 32.41 -12.87
N GLY A 795 18.83 31.70 -13.58
CA GLY A 795 20.24 31.51 -13.18
C GLY A 795 20.42 30.69 -11.90
N LYS A 796 19.41 29.91 -11.49
CA LYS A 796 19.42 29.14 -10.23
C LYS A 796 20.09 27.79 -10.34
N LEU A 797 20.31 27.30 -11.57
CA LEU A 797 21.00 26.06 -11.87
C LEU A 797 22.51 26.30 -11.97
N ALA A 798 23.31 25.41 -11.38
CA ALA A 798 24.75 25.42 -11.57
C ALA A 798 25.12 24.67 -12.87
N PRO A 799 26.16 25.06 -13.60
CA PRO A 799 26.73 24.23 -14.66
C PRO A 799 27.14 22.86 -14.10
N LEU A 800 26.69 21.78 -14.74
CA LEU A 800 27.05 20.41 -14.39
C LEU A 800 27.94 19.83 -15.49
N GLU A 801 29.19 19.53 -15.16
CA GLU A 801 30.10 18.76 -16.02
C GLU A 801 29.83 17.27 -15.79
N GLU A 802 29.61 16.50 -16.86
CA GLU A 802 29.35 15.06 -16.75
C GLU A 802 30.66 14.31 -16.45
N PRO A 803 30.80 13.66 -15.27
CA PRO A 803 32.04 13.00 -14.89
C PRO A 803 32.28 11.72 -15.71
N PRO A 804 33.54 11.27 -15.86
CA PRO A 804 33.85 10.05 -16.58
C PRO A 804 33.23 8.84 -15.88
N VAL A 805 32.51 8.03 -16.67
CA VAL A 805 31.84 6.82 -16.19
C VAL A 805 32.79 5.62 -16.28
N PRO A 806 32.99 4.83 -15.20
CA PRO A 806 33.76 3.60 -15.24
C PRO A 806 33.24 2.61 -16.29
N MET A 807 34.14 2.00 -17.07
CA MET A 807 33.75 1.00 -18.06
C MET A 807 33.20 -0.25 -17.35
N ILE A 808 31.92 -0.57 -17.57
CA ILE A 808 31.25 -1.75 -17.01
C ILE A 808 31.78 -3.02 -17.71
N PRO A 809 32.54 -3.89 -17.02
CA PRO A 809 33.11 -5.09 -17.63
C PRO A 809 32.08 -6.23 -17.72
N SER A 810 32.36 -7.24 -18.55
CA SER A 810 31.40 -8.29 -18.93
C SER A 810 30.99 -9.23 -17.79
N ASN A 811 31.82 -9.38 -16.75
CA ASN A 811 31.52 -10.13 -15.52
C ASN A 811 30.48 -9.43 -14.63
N MET A 812 30.39 -8.09 -14.69
CA MET A 812 29.38 -7.30 -13.96
C MET A 812 28.08 -7.10 -14.73
N LYS A 813 28.09 -7.31 -16.06
CA LYS A 813 26.85 -7.39 -16.83
C LYS A 813 26.08 -8.62 -16.35
N PRO A 814 24.75 -8.55 -16.17
CA PRO A 814 24.00 -9.64 -15.55
C PRO A 814 24.19 -10.94 -16.33
N ALA A 815 24.90 -11.89 -15.71
CA ALA A 815 24.92 -13.26 -16.20
C ALA A 815 23.48 -13.81 -16.20
N ARG A 816 23.19 -14.74 -17.12
CA ARG A 816 21.88 -15.42 -17.23
C ARG A 816 21.39 -15.80 -15.82
N ARG A 817 20.28 -15.21 -15.36
CA ARG A 817 19.75 -15.45 -14.01
C ARG A 817 19.68 -16.97 -13.78
N PRO A 818 20.29 -17.50 -12.70
CA PRO A 818 20.14 -18.92 -12.40
C PRO A 818 18.66 -19.24 -12.17
N PRO A 819 18.21 -20.48 -12.46
CA PRO A 819 16.86 -20.89 -12.15
C PRO A 819 16.62 -20.72 -10.64
N VAL A 820 15.44 -20.20 -10.29
CA VAL A 820 15.03 -20.00 -8.89
C VAL A 820 15.02 -21.36 -8.21
N LEU A 821 16.02 -21.61 -7.35
CA LEU A 821 16.06 -22.80 -6.50
C LEU A 821 15.01 -22.64 -5.41
N SER A 822 14.17 -23.66 -5.27
CA SER A 822 13.13 -23.75 -4.26
C SER A 822 13.70 -24.20 -2.92
N GLN A 823 13.94 -23.26 -2.00
CA GLN A 823 14.00 -23.47 -0.54
C GLN A 823 13.43 -22.24 0.17
#